data_AF-A0A2U3LJE2-F1
#
_entry.id   AF-A0A2U3LJE2-F1
#
_cell.length_a   1.000
_cell.length_b   1.000
_cell.length_c   1.000
_cell.angle_alpha   90.00
_cell.angle_beta   90.00
_cell.angle_gamma   90.00
#
_symmetry.space_group_name_H-M   'P 1'
#
loop_
_entity.id
_entity.type
_entity.pdbx_description
1 polymer ?
#
loop_
_entity_poly.entity_id
_entity_poly.type
_entity_poly.pdbx_seq_one_letter_code
_entity_poly.pdbx_strand_id
1 'polypeptide(L)'
;MRPYIALFRSNMQLTLRDRSVLFFNYLFPFIFFFAFAELFHAGTGAGIAYFVGTVLTMGILGNGLWGAGMRSVQDREANILRRYKVTPISPLPILVAAMVSGWLLYLPVPVILVAVAHFQYAMPLPHNWISLFVMVTLGVCALRALGLILAAVTNTMQEAMIAIQVLYMMMLFLSGATIPAAILPKWAQTVAEFMPAAYLVNGFQGIFFRNQTIFDSLPAVGALLLSIVLGTFLAVQLFRWEKEEKIQPRKKLWVLAVLGPFLLMGGYRAYSKEHIGQNEALFRDLQRSGIFLIRNTRIFTGDGSVIENGSVLVRDGKIDEIFPGAGPDPEKIHADVVEGAGKTLLPGLIDAHVHLSSPGGISTSTDDYDVKKSMPHAAAALLYSGVTAARSTGDGLDDSRRLRDQIANGSKLGAQLFICGPMFTAEGGHGTEFIQNLPATVRDMVKAQTIRTPKTPEEARRQVRELKAARVDGIKAILEAGWGDGMLFDRLDLLLVRSVAEEAHAQNLPLATHTGDARDVTDAVEVGSTSIEHGSWRDELPDTLLERMVRQGVYLDPTLGVAEAYAQFFAGKADALGNSLVQQVVLGTVLQGTRDFVSSGKGVDAAKAALFQSALERARSNLLRAWKAGVPLVMGTDSGNPLVFPGPSLHRELQLWVQAGIPAQVALMAATANGAKLLRGENRFGTIRKGMDADLLLVDGNPLEDISATERISLVVFKGERIRRAALFER
;
A
#
# COMPACT_ATOMS: atom_id res chain seq x y z
N MET A 1 -53.52 -6.37 -0.52
CA MET A 1 -52.69 -7.07 -1.53
C MET A 1 -53.20 -6.91 -2.97
N ARG A 2 -54.51 -7.11 -3.27
CA ARG A 2 -55.06 -6.96 -4.64
C ARG A 2 -54.74 -5.62 -5.36
N PRO A 3 -54.82 -4.44 -4.71
CA PRO A 3 -54.47 -3.17 -5.37
C PRO A 3 -52.98 -3.05 -5.73
N TYR A 4 -52.09 -3.60 -4.89
CA TYR A 4 -50.65 -3.58 -5.11
C TYR A 4 -50.28 -4.38 -6.36
N ILE A 5 -50.84 -5.58 -6.51
CA ILE A 5 -50.58 -6.47 -7.66
C ILE A 5 -51.11 -5.86 -8.97
N ALA A 6 -52.28 -5.22 -8.92
CA ALA A 6 -52.86 -4.55 -10.09
C ALA A 6 -52.02 -3.34 -10.55
N LEU A 7 -51.62 -2.47 -9.62
CA LEU A 7 -50.74 -1.33 -9.90
C LEU A 7 -49.38 -1.78 -10.41
N PHE A 8 -48.80 -2.82 -9.80
CA PHE A 8 -47.56 -3.43 -10.24
C PHE A 8 -47.65 -3.94 -11.68
N ARG A 9 -48.67 -4.75 -12.01
CA ARG A 9 -48.85 -5.30 -13.36
C ARG A 9 -49.01 -4.20 -14.41
N SER A 10 -49.79 -3.16 -14.10
CA SER A 10 -49.97 -2.00 -14.98
C SER A 10 -48.66 -1.24 -15.17
N ASN A 11 -47.93 -0.96 -14.09
CA ASN A 11 -46.63 -0.30 -14.15
C ASN A 11 -45.64 -1.08 -15.00
N MET A 12 -45.63 -2.41 -14.88
CA MET A 12 -44.76 -3.28 -15.65
C MET A 12 -45.05 -3.23 -17.15
N GLN A 13 -46.32 -3.34 -17.54
CA GLN A 13 -46.73 -3.28 -18.95
C GLN A 13 -46.43 -1.91 -19.58
N LEU A 14 -46.68 -0.83 -18.86
CA LEU A 14 -46.42 0.53 -19.34
C LEU A 14 -44.92 0.79 -19.45
N THR A 15 -44.13 0.33 -18.47
CA THR A 15 -42.68 0.55 -18.49
C THR A 15 -41.98 -0.20 -19.62
N LEU A 16 -42.42 -1.42 -19.97
CA LEU A 16 -41.88 -2.17 -21.09
C LEU A 16 -42.20 -1.54 -22.47
N ARG A 17 -43.13 -0.60 -22.53
CA ARG A 17 -43.48 0.13 -23.77
C ARG A 17 -42.79 1.49 -23.86
N ASP A 18 -42.15 1.94 -22.78
CA ASP A 18 -41.45 3.21 -22.72
C ASP A 18 -40.02 3.06 -23.23
N ARG A 19 -39.75 3.62 -24.41
CA ARG A 19 -38.43 3.58 -25.05
C ARG A 19 -37.35 4.22 -24.19
N SER A 20 -37.67 5.29 -23.46
CA SER A 20 -36.72 5.98 -22.60
C SER A 20 -36.30 5.10 -21.42
N VAL A 21 -37.26 4.38 -20.83
CA VAL A 21 -36.95 3.47 -19.72
C VAL A 21 -36.15 2.26 -20.18
N LEU A 22 -36.44 1.71 -21.35
CA LEU A 22 -35.63 0.63 -21.94
C LEU A 22 -34.20 1.12 -22.25
N PHE A 23 -34.06 2.33 -22.79
CA PHE A 23 -32.76 2.94 -23.07
C PHE A 23 -31.90 3.07 -21.80
N PHE A 24 -32.40 3.74 -20.75
CA PHE A 24 -31.60 4.00 -19.55
C PHE A 24 -31.33 2.74 -18.70
N ASN A 25 -32.21 1.73 -18.76
CA ASN A 25 -32.01 0.48 -18.02
C ASN A 25 -31.08 -0.49 -18.74
N TYR A 26 -31.22 -0.62 -20.07
CA TYR A 26 -30.58 -1.72 -20.80
C TYR A 26 -29.55 -1.25 -21.82
N LEU A 27 -29.74 -0.13 -22.53
CA LEU A 27 -28.78 0.27 -23.55
C LEU A 27 -27.66 1.15 -22.96
N PHE A 28 -28.03 2.10 -22.11
CA PHE A 28 -27.12 3.09 -21.54
C PHE A 28 -25.96 2.46 -20.75
N PRO A 29 -26.16 1.49 -19.82
CA PRO A 29 -25.04 0.86 -19.13
C PRO A 29 -24.08 0.16 -20.08
N PHE A 30 -24.58 -0.44 -21.17
CA PHE A 30 -23.74 -1.15 -22.13
C PHE A 30 -22.92 -0.20 -23.01
N ILE A 31 -23.47 0.96 -23.38
CA ILE A 31 -22.69 2.00 -24.07
C ILE A 31 -21.47 2.37 -23.22
N PHE A 32 -21.66 2.62 -21.93
CA PHE A 32 -20.55 2.94 -21.02
C PHE A 32 -19.61 1.76 -20.78
N PHE A 33 -20.14 0.54 -20.71
CA PHE A 33 -19.32 -0.66 -20.62
C PHE A 33 -18.34 -0.79 -21.78
N PHE A 34 -18.83 -0.70 -23.01
CA PHE A 34 -17.96 -0.77 -24.20
C PHE A 34 -17.05 0.44 -24.32
N ALA A 35 -17.54 1.65 -24.02
CA ALA A 35 -16.73 2.87 -24.05
C ALA A 35 -15.56 2.81 -23.04
N PHE A 36 -15.78 2.31 -21.82
CA PHE A 36 -14.72 2.16 -20.83
C PHE A 36 -13.80 0.99 -21.10
N ALA A 37 -14.32 -0.14 -21.60
CA ALA A 37 -13.48 -1.24 -22.03
C ALA A 37 -12.43 -0.77 -23.07
N GLU A 38 -12.87 0.05 -24.03
CA GLU A 38 -11.99 0.64 -25.05
C GLU A 38 -11.06 1.72 -24.48
N LEU A 39 -11.61 2.72 -23.76
CA LEU A 39 -10.87 3.88 -23.25
C LEU A 39 -9.71 3.49 -22.32
N PHE A 40 -9.89 2.42 -21.54
CA PHE A 40 -8.89 1.95 -20.57
C PHE A 40 -8.06 0.77 -21.08
N HIS A 41 -8.18 0.43 -22.37
CA HIS A 41 -7.49 -0.72 -22.97
C HIS A 41 -7.63 -1.99 -22.12
N ALA A 42 -8.83 -2.24 -21.59
CA ALA A 42 -9.09 -3.36 -20.70
C ALA A 42 -9.17 -4.65 -21.54
N GLY A 43 -8.00 -5.11 -22.03
CA GLY A 43 -7.90 -6.15 -23.05
C GLY A 43 -8.42 -7.51 -22.57
N THR A 44 -8.25 -7.85 -21.28
CA THR A 44 -8.81 -9.05 -20.63
C THR A 44 -8.65 -8.98 -19.09
N GLY A 45 -9.34 -9.85 -18.35
CA GLY A 45 -8.96 -10.20 -16.96
C GLY A 45 -9.53 -9.28 -15.87
N ALA A 46 -8.76 -9.07 -14.79
CA ALA A 46 -9.26 -8.40 -13.58
C ALA A 46 -9.53 -6.89 -13.78
N GLY A 47 -8.95 -6.26 -14.80
CA GLY A 47 -9.21 -4.85 -15.11
C GLY A 47 -10.67 -4.56 -15.49
N ILE A 48 -11.34 -5.49 -16.18
CA ILE A 48 -12.76 -5.37 -16.53
C ILE A 48 -13.65 -5.42 -15.28
N ALA A 49 -13.27 -6.20 -14.27
CA ALA A 49 -14.02 -6.34 -13.01
C ALA A 49 -14.17 -5.01 -12.28
N TYR A 50 -13.16 -4.12 -12.37
CA TYR A 50 -13.22 -2.76 -11.84
C TYR A 50 -14.34 -1.93 -12.51
N PHE A 51 -14.47 -2.00 -13.83
CA PHE A 51 -15.43 -1.20 -14.60
C PHE A 51 -16.86 -1.76 -14.57
N VAL A 52 -17.03 -3.07 -14.40
CA VAL A 52 -18.37 -3.65 -14.23
C VAL A 52 -19.07 -3.02 -13.02
N GLY A 53 -18.37 -2.82 -11.90
CA GLY A 53 -18.95 -2.14 -10.73
C GLY A 53 -19.33 -0.68 -10.98
N THR A 54 -18.51 0.06 -11.72
CA THR A 54 -18.80 1.46 -12.05
C THR A 54 -19.99 1.58 -12.99
N VAL A 55 -20.05 0.75 -14.04
CA VAL A 55 -21.17 0.69 -14.99
C VAL A 55 -22.47 0.30 -14.29
N LEU A 56 -22.43 -0.68 -13.37
CA LEU A 56 -23.60 -1.04 -12.58
C LEU A 56 -24.09 0.13 -11.74
N THR A 57 -23.18 0.92 -11.17
CA THR A 57 -23.54 2.12 -10.42
C THR A 57 -24.19 3.16 -11.32
N MET A 58 -23.65 3.39 -12.52
CA MET A 58 -24.25 4.31 -13.50
C MET A 58 -25.67 3.90 -13.89
N GLY A 59 -25.89 2.62 -14.16
CA GLY A 59 -27.22 2.09 -14.47
C GLY A 59 -28.18 2.23 -13.29
N ILE A 60 -27.72 2.01 -12.05
CA ILE A 60 -28.51 2.23 -10.83
C ILE A 60 -28.85 3.72 -10.65
N LEU A 61 -27.91 4.62 -10.90
CA LEU A 61 -28.15 6.06 -10.84
C LEU A 61 -29.21 6.49 -11.87
N GLY A 62 -29.06 6.01 -13.11
CA GLY A 62 -29.99 6.25 -14.21
C GLY A 62 -31.40 5.73 -13.89
N ASN A 63 -31.52 4.42 -13.61
CA ASN A 63 -32.79 3.78 -13.26
C ASN A 63 -33.43 4.41 -12.01
N GLY A 64 -32.60 4.68 -11.00
CA GLY A 64 -33.04 5.11 -9.69
C GLY A 64 -33.65 6.50 -9.71
N LEU A 65 -32.91 7.48 -10.21
CA LEU A 65 -33.33 8.88 -10.18
C LEU A 65 -34.36 9.21 -11.27
N TRP A 66 -34.15 8.73 -12.50
CA TRP A 66 -35.03 9.03 -13.64
C TRP A 66 -36.26 8.12 -13.73
N GLY A 67 -36.32 7.04 -12.94
CA GLY A 67 -37.40 6.06 -13.00
C GLY A 67 -38.70 6.53 -12.33
N ALA A 68 -38.97 6.00 -11.12
CA ALA A 68 -40.27 6.17 -10.44
C ALA A 68 -40.62 7.64 -10.16
N GLY A 69 -39.62 8.47 -9.87
CA GLY A 69 -39.81 9.88 -9.55
C GLY A 69 -40.42 10.66 -10.72
N MET A 70 -39.78 10.62 -11.89
CA MET A 70 -40.24 11.30 -13.10
C MET A 70 -41.66 10.88 -13.49
N ARG A 71 -41.92 9.57 -13.46
CA ARG A 71 -43.26 9.04 -13.75
C ARG A 71 -44.30 9.53 -12.75
N SER A 72 -43.97 9.62 -11.46
CA SER A 72 -44.87 10.18 -10.46
C SER A 72 -45.19 11.66 -10.71
N VAL A 73 -44.23 12.45 -11.20
CA VAL A 73 -44.49 13.86 -11.59
C VAL A 73 -45.37 13.93 -12.84
N GLN A 74 -45.07 13.12 -13.84
CA GLN A 74 -45.85 13.03 -15.08
C GLN A 74 -47.31 12.61 -14.81
N ASP A 75 -47.51 11.59 -13.99
CA ASP A 75 -48.85 11.11 -13.60
C ASP A 75 -49.60 12.17 -12.79
N ARG A 76 -48.90 12.99 -11.99
CA ARG A 76 -49.48 14.13 -11.28
C ARG A 76 -49.91 15.24 -12.23
N GLU A 77 -49.05 15.62 -13.18
CA GLU A 77 -49.35 16.66 -14.18
C GLU A 77 -50.50 16.25 -15.11
N ALA A 78 -50.55 14.98 -15.49
CA ALA A 78 -51.61 14.40 -16.31
C ALA A 78 -52.92 14.16 -15.54
N ASN A 79 -53.01 14.54 -14.25
CA ASN A 79 -54.14 14.31 -13.35
C ASN A 79 -54.53 12.82 -13.20
N ILE A 80 -53.58 11.90 -13.45
CA ILE A 80 -53.79 10.46 -13.26
C ILE A 80 -53.83 10.15 -11.76
N LEU A 81 -52.95 10.76 -10.95
CA LEU A 81 -52.92 10.57 -9.50
C LEU A 81 -54.23 11.02 -8.82
N ARG A 82 -54.86 12.09 -9.31
CA ARG A 82 -56.16 12.56 -8.81
C ARG A 82 -57.25 11.49 -8.89
N ARG A 83 -57.20 10.61 -9.91
CA ARG A 83 -58.15 9.50 -10.07
C ARG A 83 -57.97 8.41 -9.01
N TYR A 84 -56.76 8.27 -8.46
CA TYR A 84 -56.50 7.34 -7.36
C TYR A 84 -56.89 7.92 -6.00
N LYS A 85 -56.88 9.25 -5.83
CA LYS A 85 -57.32 9.94 -4.59
C LYS A 85 -58.77 9.63 -4.21
N VAL A 86 -59.64 9.45 -5.20
CA VAL A 86 -61.06 9.07 -5.01
C VAL A 86 -61.28 7.57 -4.77
N THR A 87 -60.22 6.77 -4.81
CA THR A 87 -60.25 5.35 -4.40
C THR A 87 -59.62 5.20 -3.01
N PRO A 88 -59.97 4.16 -2.21
CA PRO A 88 -59.42 3.96 -0.87
C PRO A 88 -57.97 3.41 -0.89
N ILE A 89 -57.08 4.08 -1.63
CA ILE A 89 -55.67 3.69 -1.80
C ILE A 89 -54.79 4.81 -1.24
N SER A 90 -53.95 4.48 -0.25
CA SER A 90 -52.96 5.43 0.28
C SER A 90 -51.75 5.59 -0.67
N PRO A 91 -50.89 6.61 -0.49
CA PRO A 91 -49.71 6.79 -1.34
C PRO A 91 -48.73 5.61 -1.31
N LEU A 92 -48.65 4.91 -0.18
CA LEU A 92 -47.67 3.84 0.05
C LEU A 92 -47.76 2.71 -1.01
N PRO A 93 -48.94 2.13 -1.33
CA PRO A 93 -49.08 1.18 -2.42
C PRO A 93 -48.55 1.64 -3.78
N ILE A 94 -48.75 2.91 -4.13
CA ILE A 94 -48.30 3.47 -5.41
C ILE A 94 -46.77 3.55 -5.44
N LEU A 95 -46.18 4.09 -4.37
CA LEU A 95 -44.74 4.25 -4.24
C LEU A 95 -44.01 2.90 -4.15
N VAL A 96 -44.55 1.95 -3.38
CA VAL A 96 -43.99 0.58 -3.27
C VAL A 96 -44.11 -0.16 -4.60
N ALA A 97 -45.24 -0.05 -5.30
CA ALA A 97 -45.36 -0.66 -6.63
C ALA A 97 -44.34 -0.08 -7.63
N ALA A 98 -44.11 1.24 -7.57
CA ALA A 98 -43.10 1.91 -8.40
C ALA A 98 -41.66 1.51 -8.02
N MET A 99 -41.39 1.27 -6.74
CA MET A 99 -40.12 0.76 -6.22
C MET A 99 -39.85 -0.67 -6.75
N VAL A 100 -40.78 -1.58 -6.50
CA VAL A 100 -40.66 -3.01 -6.87
C VAL A 100 -40.59 -3.20 -8.38
N SER A 101 -41.38 -2.45 -9.16
CA SER A 101 -41.32 -2.51 -10.63
C SER A 101 -39.95 -2.13 -11.17
N GLY A 102 -39.33 -1.08 -10.61
CA GLY A 102 -38.00 -0.66 -11.02
C GLY A 102 -36.90 -1.62 -10.64
N TRP A 103 -36.96 -2.15 -9.42
CA TRP A 103 -36.04 -3.18 -8.94
C TRP A 103 -36.07 -4.42 -9.83
N LEU A 104 -37.25 -4.99 -10.08
CA LEU A 104 -37.40 -6.18 -10.94
C LEU A 104 -36.95 -5.92 -12.38
N LEU A 105 -37.20 -4.73 -12.92
CA LEU A 105 -36.74 -4.35 -14.26
C LEU A 105 -35.23 -4.24 -14.38
N TYR A 106 -34.52 -3.93 -13.30
CA TYR A 106 -33.07 -3.75 -13.32
C TYR A 106 -32.32 -5.04 -13.01
N LEU A 107 -32.93 -6.01 -12.31
CA LEU A 107 -32.27 -7.28 -11.94
C LEU A 107 -31.63 -8.06 -13.12
N PRO A 108 -32.16 -8.06 -14.35
CA PRO A 108 -31.49 -8.73 -15.46
C PRO A 108 -30.16 -8.05 -15.86
N VAL A 109 -30.00 -6.75 -15.62
CA VAL A 109 -28.85 -5.96 -16.10
C VAL A 109 -27.52 -6.47 -15.50
N PRO A 110 -27.36 -6.67 -14.17
CA PRO A 110 -26.17 -7.27 -13.61
C PRO A 110 -25.82 -8.64 -14.18
N VAL A 111 -26.83 -9.49 -14.43
CA VAL A 111 -26.61 -10.84 -14.95
C VAL A 111 -26.07 -10.77 -16.38
N ILE A 112 -26.69 -9.96 -17.24
CA ILE A 112 -26.27 -9.80 -18.64
C ILE A 112 -24.88 -9.15 -18.69
N LEU A 113 -24.64 -8.12 -17.88
CA LEU A 113 -23.36 -7.41 -17.86
C LEU A 113 -22.21 -8.32 -17.41
N VAL A 114 -22.41 -9.11 -16.34
CA VAL A 114 -21.41 -10.09 -15.89
C VAL A 114 -21.19 -11.19 -16.93
N ALA A 115 -22.25 -11.66 -17.59
CA ALA A 115 -22.12 -12.64 -18.67
C ALA A 115 -21.29 -12.09 -19.84
N VAL A 116 -21.59 -10.87 -20.31
CA VAL A 116 -20.82 -10.21 -21.38
C VAL A 116 -19.36 -10.01 -20.95
N ALA A 117 -19.12 -9.50 -19.74
CA ALA A 117 -17.77 -9.30 -19.22
C ALA A 117 -16.97 -10.62 -19.12
N HIS A 118 -17.61 -11.71 -18.67
CA HIS A 118 -16.98 -13.02 -18.56
C HIS A 118 -16.65 -13.61 -19.93
N PHE A 119 -17.63 -13.66 -20.84
CA PHE A 119 -17.45 -14.35 -22.12
C PHE A 119 -16.65 -13.54 -23.14
N GLN A 120 -16.78 -12.21 -23.15
CA GLN A 120 -16.09 -11.36 -24.12
C GLN A 120 -14.69 -10.92 -23.66
N TYR A 121 -14.47 -10.77 -22.34
CA TYR A 121 -13.23 -10.19 -21.81
C TYR A 121 -12.54 -11.08 -20.76
N ALA A 122 -12.96 -12.34 -20.63
CA ALA A 122 -12.40 -13.30 -19.68
C ALA A 122 -12.39 -12.80 -18.21
N MET A 123 -13.37 -11.96 -17.83
CA MET A 123 -13.51 -11.52 -16.45
C MET A 123 -13.83 -12.72 -15.54
N PRO A 124 -13.14 -12.91 -14.40
CA PRO A 124 -13.51 -13.94 -13.44
C PRO A 124 -14.91 -13.67 -12.89
N LEU A 125 -15.68 -14.75 -12.67
CA LEU A 125 -17.02 -14.63 -12.09
C LEU A 125 -16.95 -14.18 -10.62
N PRO A 126 -17.92 -13.39 -10.14
CA PRO A 126 -17.96 -12.99 -8.74
C PRO A 126 -18.18 -14.23 -7.86
N HIS A 127 -17.36 -14.38 -6.81
CA HIS A 127 -17.51 -15.47 -5.84
C HIS A 127 -18.80 -15.31 -5.01
N ASN A 128 -19.18 -14.07 -4.70
CA ASN A 128 -20.26 -13.75 -3.77
C ASN A 128 -21.52 -13.21 -4.49
N TRP A 129 -22.22 -14.06 -5.25
CA TRP A 129 -23.45 -13.69 -5.96
C TRP A 129 -24.56 -13.12 -5.06
N ILE A 130 -24.68 -13.62 -3.83
CA ILE A 130 -25.64 -13.09 -2.85
C ILE A 130 -25.29 -11.65 -2.48
N SER A 131 -24.01 -11.35 -2.25
CA SER A 131 -23.57 -10.00 -1.92
C SER A 131 -23.81 -9.05 -3.09
N LEU A 132 -23.57 -9.49 -4.32
CA LEU A 132 -23.89 -8.74 -5.54
C LEU A 132 -25.39 -8.43 -5.62
N PHE A 133 -26.25 -9.44 -5.44
CA PHE A 133 -27.71 -9.28 -5.47
C PHE A 133 -28.21 -8.30 -4.40
N VAL A 134 -27.72 -8.42 -3.16
CA VAL A 134 -28.08 -7.52 -2.07
C VAL A 134 -27.61 -6.09 -2.36
N MET A 135 -26.36 -5.90 -2.81
CA MET A 135 -25.83 -4.58 -3.14
C MET A 135 -26.61 -3.90 -4.27
N VAL A 136 -26.93 -4.63 -5.35
CA VAL A 136 -27.80 -4.12 -6.43
C VAL A 136 -29.16 -3.73 -5.89
N THR A 137 -29.78 -4.58 -5.06
CA THR A 137 -31.10 -4.34 -4.49
C THR A 137 -31.12 -3.08 -3.63
N LEU A 138 -30.13 -2.91 -2.75
CA LEU A 138 -30.00 -1.74 -1.89
C LEU A 138 -29.76 -0.48 -2.71
N GLY A 139 -28.86 -0.54 -3.71
CA GLY A 139 -28.59 0.58 -4.59
C GLY A 139 -29.84 1.04 -5.34
N VAL A 140 -30.51 0.13 -6.06
CA VAL A 140 -31.72 0.49 -6.83
C VAL A 140 -32.78 1.08 -5.91
N CYS A 141 -33.06 0.44 -4.76
CA CYS A 141 -34.09 0.93 -3.84
C CYS A 141 -33.73 2.29 -3.23
N ALA A 142 -32.46 2.52 -2.85
CA ALA A 142 -32.02 3.77 -2.24
C ALA A 142 -32.11 4.95 -3.24
N LEU A 143 -31.62 4.76 -4.47
CA LEU A 143 -31.65 5.80 -5.49
C LEU A 143 -33.08 6.07 -5.98
N ARG A 144 -33.95 5.05 -6.03
CA ARG A 144 -35.38 5.26 -6.30
C ARG A 144 -36.09 6.01 -5.19
N ALA A 145 -35.77 5.73 -3.92
CA ALA A 145 -36.32 6.49 -2.80
C ALA A 145 -35.95 7.97 -2.90
N LEU A 146 -34.70 8.28 -3.25
CA LEU A 146 -34.26 9.66 -3.53
C LEU A 146 -35.01 10.29 -4.72
N GLY A 147 -35.15 9.58 -5.83
CA GLY A 147 -35.91 10.05 -6.99
C GLY A 147 -37.38 10.36 -6.68
N LEU A 148 -38.04 9.51 -5.88
CA LEU A 148 -39.43 9.71 -5.43
C LEU A 148 -39.60 10.96 -4.56
N ILE A 149 -38.61 11.29 -3.75
CA ILE A 149 -38.66 12.49 -2.91
C ILE A 149 -38.46 13.76 -3.72
N LEU A 150 -37.51 13.75 -4.65
CA LEU A 150 -37.33 14.86 -5.59
C LEU A 150 -38.62 15.11 -6.38
N ALA A 151 -39.30 14.05 -6.80
CA ALA A 151 -40.61 14.14 -7.45
C ALA A 151 -41.70 14.73 -6.54
N ALA A 152 -41.66 14.45 -5.24
CA ALA A 152 -42.61 15.00 -4.28
C ALA A 152 -42.45 16.53 -4.13
N VAL A 153 -41.21 17.05 -4.15
CA VAL A 153 -40.93 18.48 -3.91
C VAL A 153 -40.88 19.38 -5.13
N THR A 154 -40.68 18.79 -6.29
CA THR A 154 -40.74 19.50 -7.58
C THR A 154 -42.19 19.67 -7.99
N ASN A 155 -42.53 20.78 -8.65
CA ASN A 155 -43.89 21.07 -9.07
C ASN A 155 -44.17 20.56 -10.47
N THR A 156 -43.23 20.83 -11.39
CA THR A 156 -43.37 20.50 -12.81
C THR A 156 -42.38 19.42 -13.25
N MET A 157 -42.66 18.79 -14.39
CA MET A 157 -41.72 17.89 -15.05
C MET A 157 -40.38 18.57 -15.33
N GLN A 158 -40.38 19.81 -15.81
CA GLN A 158 -39.15 20.56 -16.09
C GLN A 158 -38.34 20.83 -14.82
N GLU A 159 -38.99 21.21 -13.71
CA GLU A 159 -38.33 21.39 -12.41
C GLU A 159 -37.71 20.07 -11.92
N ALA A 160 -38.43 18.96 -12.07
CA ALA A 160 -37.96 17.62 -11.72
C ALA A 160 -36.74 17.19 -12.57
N MET A 161 -36.80 17.41 -13.88
CA MET A 161 -35.70 17.11 -14.79
C MET A 161 -34.43 17.88 -14.42
N ILE A 162 -34.54 19.18 -14.14
CA ILE A 162 -33.38 20.00 -13.76
C ILE A 162 -32.80 19.52 -12.42
N ALA A 163 -33.65 19.32 -11.40
CA ALA A 163 -33.21 18.87 -10.09
C ALA A 163 -32.53 17.50 -10.15
N ILE A 164 -33.10 16.55 -10.88
CA ILE A 164 -32.53 15.23 -11.07
C ILE A 164 -31.24 15.30 -11.88
N GLN A 165 -31.19 16.07 -12.97
CA GLN A 165 -29.99 16.20 -13.82
C GLN A 165 -28.79 16.74 -13.04
N VAL A 166 -28.99 17.78 -12.22
CA VAL A 166 -27.92 18.36 -11.39
C VAL A 166 -27.38 17.30 -10.42
N LEU A 167 -28.27 16.62 -9.70
CA LEU A 167 -27.88 15.58 -8.75
C LEU A 167 -27.20 14.39 -9.44
N TYR A 168 -27.74 13.96 -10.58
CA TYR A 168 -27.24 12.85 -11.38
C TYR A 168 -25.85 13.16 -11.92
N MET A 169 -25.62 14.34 -12.51
CA MET A 169 -24.29 14.74 -13.01
C MET A 169 -23.26 14.84 -11.90
N MET A 170 -23.62 15.42 -10.76
CA MET A 170 -22.70 15.47 -9.62
C MET A 170 -22.29 14.07 -9.17
N MET A 171 -23.24 13.16 -8.98
CA MET A 171 -22.92 11.78 -8.58
C MET A 171 -22.14 11.04 -9.66
N LEU A 172 -22.53 11.16 -10.92
CA LEU A 172 -21.90 10.45 -12.03
C LEU A 172 -20.39 10.73 -12.12
N PHE A 173 -19.97 11.98 -11.94
CA PHE A 173 -18.57 12.38 -12.07
C PHE A 173 -17.78 12.34 -10.75
N LEU A 174 -18.39 12.68 -9.62
CA LEU A 174 -17.67 12.79 -8.35
C LEU A 174 -17.66 11.49 -7.54
N SER A 175 -18.56 10.53 -7.80
CA SER A 175 -18.70 9.34 -6.95
C SER A 175 -17.69 8.22 -7.23
N GLY A 176 -16.71 8.42 -8.11
CA GLY A 176 -15.84 7.33 -8.57
C GLY A 176 -16.42 6.50 -9.74
N ALA A 177 -17.65 6.78 -10.19
CA ALA A 177 -18.31 5.99 -11.22
C ALA A 177 -17.73 6.26 -12.62
N THR A 178 -17.61 7.52 -13.02
CA THR A 178 -17.02 7.88 -14.33
C THR A 178 -15.51 8.03 -14.26
N ILE A 179 -15.05 8.78 -13.25
CA ILE A 179 -13.63 9.04 -13.02
C ILE A 179 -13.23 8.25 -11.78
N PRO A 180 -12.26 7.32 -11.86
CA PRO A 180 -11.76 6.59 -10.69
C PRO A 180 -11.47 7.53 -9.52
N ALA A 181 -11.98 7.20 -8.34
CA ALA A 181 -11.85 8.05 -7.16
C ALA A 181 -10.38 8.35 -6.82
N ALA A 182 -9.47 7.39 -7.04
CA ALA A 182 -8.04 7.56 -6.80
C ALA A 182 -7.38 8.66 -7.66
N ILE A 183 -7.94 8.99 -8.83
CA ILE A 183 -7.39 10.02 -9.74
C ILE A 183 -8.01 11.40 -9.43
N LEU A 184 -9.15 11.43 -8.71
CA LEU A 184 -9.76 12.69 -8.30
C LEU A 184 -8.86 13.43 -7.29
N PRO A 185 -8.85 14.77 -7.30
CA PRO A 185 -8.15 15.53 -6.27
C PRO A 185 -8.73 15.20 -4.89
N LYS A 186 -7.92 15.22 -3.84
CA LYS A 186 -8.30 14.77 -2.48
C LYS A 186 -9.57 15.43 -1.93
N TRP A 187 -9.79 16.72 -2.26
CA TRP A 187 -11.02 17.41 -1.87
C TRP A 187 -12.26 16.78 -2.54
N ALA A 188 -12.16 16.37 -3.80
CA ALA A 188 -13.24 15.73 -4.53
C ALA A 188 -13.47 14.29 -4.04
N GLN A 189 -12.40 13.56 -3.69
CA GLN A 189 -12.51 12.26 -3.00
C GLN A 189 -13.28 12.40 -1.69
N THR A 190 -12.97 13.44 -0.91
CA THR A 190 -13.68 13.72 0.35
C THR A 190 -15.16 14.03 0.10
N VAL A 191 -15.49 14.80 -0.94
CA VAL A 191 -16.88 15.10 -1.33
C VAL A 191 -17.61 13.83 -1.82
N ALA A 192 -16.91 12.92 -2.49
CA ALA A 192 -17.47 11.65 -2.98
C ALA A 192 -18.07 10.81 -1.85
N GLU A 193 -17.46 10.83 -0.66
CA GLU A 193 -17.93 10.07 0.52
C GLU A 193 -19.31 10.49 1.01
N PHE A 194 -19.81 11.66 0.60
CA PHE A 194 -21.15 12.13 0.92
C PHE A 194 -22.20 11.65 -0.09
N MET A 195 -21.79 10.92 -1.13
CA MET A 195 -22.66 10.52 -2.23
C MET A 195 -23.05 9.05 -2.14
N PRO A 196 -24.35 8.71 -2.20
CA PRO A 196 -24.83 7.32 -2.24
C PRO A 196 -24.14 6.47 -3.30
N ALA A 197 -23.84 7.06 -4.46
CA ALA A 197 -23.19 6.38 -5.57
C ALA A 197 -21.75 5.91 -5.24
N ALA A 198 -21.02 6.62 -4.38
CA ALA A 198 -19.64 6.22 -4.03
C ALA A 198 -19.62 4.92 -3.23
N TYR A 199 -20.62 4.74 -2.36
CA TYR A 199 -20.83 3.50 -1.62
C TYR A 199 -21.14 2.30 -2.54
N LEU A 200 -21.84 2.54 -3.64
CA LEU A 200 -22.11 1.51 -4.66
C LEU A 200 -20.86 1.16 -5.45
N VAL A 201 -20.10 2.15 -5.90
CA VAL A 201 -18.82 1.93 -6.61
C VAL A 201 -17.89 1.08 -5.76
N ASN A 202 -17.63 1.51 -4.52
CA ASN A 202 -16.73 0.81 -3.61
C ASN A 202 -17.26 -0.59 -3.26
N GLY A 203 -18.56 -0.71 -3.03
CA GLY A 203 -19.21 -1.98 -2.72
C GLY A 203 -19.10 -3.00 -3.86
N PHE A 204 -19.37 -2.60 -5.10
CA PHE A 204 -19.21 -3.48 -6.25
C PHE A 204 -17.75 -3.83 -6.51
N GLN A 205 -16.85 -2.86 -6.44
CA GLN A 205 -15.41 -3.11 -6.60
C GLN A 205 -14.89 -4.10 -5.56
N GLY A 206 -15.30 -3.97 -4.29
CA GLY A 206 -15.00 -4.95 -3.25
C GLY A 206 -15.46 -6.36 -3.61
N ILE A 207 -16.70 -6.50 -4.10
CA ILE A 207 -17.30 -7.80 -4.46
C ILE A 207 -16.63 -8.44 -5.67
N PHE A 208 -16.43 -7.68 -6.75
CA PHE A 208 -15.88 -8.20 -8.02
C PHE A 208 -14.38 -8.40 -7.98
N PHE A 209 -13.66 -7.50 -7.32
CA PHE A 209 -12.20 -7.42 -7.43
C PHE A 209 -11.48 -7.97 -6.18
N ARG A 210 -12.06 -7.82 -4.98
CA ARG A 210 -11.43 -8.24 -3.71
C ARG A 210 -12.10 -9.44 -3.05
N ASN A 211 -13.06 -10.08 -3.72
CA ASN A 211 -13.88 -11.17 -3.17
C ASN A 211 -14.54 -10.82 -1.83
N GLN A 212 -14.83 -9.54 -1.60
CA GLN A 212 -15.50 -9.10 -0.38
C GLN A 212 -16.96 -9.55 -0.36
N THR A 213 -17.48 -9.65 0.85
CA THR A 213 -18.88 -9.90 1.14
C THR A 213 -19.58 -8.59 1.49
N ILE A 214 -20.90 -8.65 1.60
CA ILE A 214 -21.71 -7.51 2.06
C ILE A 214 -21.33 -7.05 3.49
N PHE A 215 -20.74 -7.93 4.30
CA PHE A 215 -20.34 -7.65 5.67
C PHE A 215 -19.09 -6.79 5.76
N ASP A 216 -18.22 -6.85 4.75
CA ASP A 216 -17.03 -6.01 4.65
C ASP A 216 -17.38 -4.54 4.34
N SER A 217 -18.64 -4.29 3.95
CA SER A 217 -19.19 -2.97 3.61
C SER A 217 -20.38 -2.58 4.51
N LEU A 218 -20.44 -3.08 5.74
CA LEU A 218 -21.55 -2.81 6.69
C LEU A 218 -21.95 -1.33 6.82
N PRO A 219 -21.01 -0.36 6.93
CA PRO A 219 -21.39 1.05 7.03
C PRO A 219 -22.09 1.58 5.77
N ALA A 220 -21.63 1.15 4.58
CA ALA A 220 -22.25 1.48 3.30
C ALA A 220 -23.67 0.92 3.20
N VAL A 221 -23.81 -0.36 3.57
CA VAL A 221 -25.08 -1.09 3.60
C VAL A 221 -26.06 -0.42 4.55
N GLY A 222 -25.61 -0.06 5.75
CA GLY A 222 -26.40 0.66 6.75
C GLY A 222 -26.90 2.02 6.24
N ALA A 223 -26.02 2.80 5.59
CA ALA A 223 -26.40 4.09 5.01
C ALA A 223 -27.46 3.93 3.91
N LEU A 224 -27.27 3.00 2.98
CA LEU A 224 -28.23 2.71 1.91
C LEU A 224 -29.58 2.25 2.47
N LEU A 225 -29.58 1.32 3.43
CA LEU A 225 -30.79 0.84 4.10
C LEU A 225 -31.55 1.97 4.79
N LEU A 226 -30.85 2.80 5.55
CA LEU A 226 -31.45 3.92 6.28
C LEU A 226 -32.05 4.94 5.31
N SER A 227 -31.39 5.20 4.17
CA SER A 227 -31.92 6.08 3.12
C SER A 227 -33.13 5.50 2.40
N ILE A 228 -33.24 4.17 2.23
CA ILE A 228 -34.46 3.53 1.72
C ILE A 228 -35.63 3.79 2.67
N VAL A 229 -35.43 3.53 3.96
CA VAL A 229 -36.48 3.67 4.98
C VAL A 229 -36.91 5.12 5.13
N LEU A 230 -35.96 6.02 5.39
CA LEU A 230 -36.22 7.46 5.54
C LEU A 230 -36.81 8.04 4.25
N GLY A 231 -36.26 7.65 3.10
CA GLY A 231 -36.69 8.21 1.83
C GLY A 231 -38.08 7.78 1.41
N THR A 232 -38.41 6.51 1.60
CA THR A 232 -39.77 6.02 1.35
C THR A 232 -40.76 6.66 2.32
N PHE A 233 -40.40 6.78 3.61
CA PHE A 233 -41.24 7.45 4.60
C PHE A 233 -41.52 8.90 4.22
N LEU A 234 -40.49 9.67 3.86
CA LEU A 234 -40.65 11.08 3.47
C LEU A 234 -41.40 11.23 2.13
N ALA A 235 -41.17 10.33 1.17
CA ALA A 235 -41.95 10.31 -0.07
C ALA A 235 -43.44 10.11 0.18
N VAL A 236 -43.82 9.27 1.16
CA VAL A 236 -45.23 9.10 1.58
C VAL A 236 -45.77 10.36 2.23
N GLN A 237 -45.01 10.98 3.14
CA GLN A 237 -45.44 12.18 3.89
C GLN A 237 -45.57 13.43 3.01
N LEU A 238 -44.71 13.55 2.00
CA LEU A 238 -44.67 14.67 1.06
C LEU A 238 -45.45 14.38 -0.23
N PHE A 239 -46.13 13.23 -0.32
CA PHE A 239 -46.84 12.82 -1.53
C PHE A 239 -47.94 13.82 -1.89
N ARG A 240 -48.03 14.13 -3.19
CA ARG A 240 -49.01 15.06 -3.75
C ARG A 240 -49.89 14.35 -4.74
N TRP A 241 -51.20 14.49 -4.57
CA TRP A 241 -52.19 13.89 -5.45
C TRP A 241 -52.51 14.78 -6.65
N GLU A 242 -52.40 16.10 -6.45
CA GLU A 242 -52.81 17.12 -7.42
C GLU A 242 -51.67 18.08 -7.73
N LYS A 243 -51.65 18.62 -8.94
CA LYS A 243 -50.59 19.56 -9.38
C LYS A 243 -50.71 20.91 -8.69
N GLU A 244 -51.89 21.26 -8.19
CA GLU A 244 -52.20 22.51 -7.46
C GLU A 244 -51.70 22.49 -6.01
N GLU A 245 -51.54 21.30 -5.40
CA GLU A 245 -51.05 21.15 -4.02
C GLU A 245 -49.60 21.64 -3.92
N LYS A 246 -49.30 22.69 -3.14
CA LYS A 246 -47.93 23.20 -2.98
C LYS A 246 -47.34 22.81 -1.61
N ILE A 247 -46.10 22.34 -1.61
CA ILE A 247 -45.35 22.06 -0.38
C ILE A 247 -44.81 23.37 0.18
N GLN A 248 -45.05 23.62 1.48
CA GLN A 248 -44.48 24.76 2.17
C GLN A 248 -42.95 24.77 2.05
N PRO A 249 -42.29 25.92 1.86
CA PRO A 249 -40.83 25.98 1.70
C PRO A 249 -40.04 25.27 2.80
N ARG A 250 -40.49 25.38 4.07
CA ARG A 250 -39.89 24.65 5.20
C ARG A 250 -39.99 23.13 5.08
N LYS A 251 -41.09 22.63 4.52
CA LYS A 251 -41.29 21.19 4.28
C LYS A 251 -40.41 20.66 3.15
N LYS A 252 -40.02 21.51 2.18
CA LYS A 252 -39.05 21.14 1.14
C LYS A 252 -37.65 20.86 1.69
N LEU A 253 -37.28 21.45 2.83
CA LEU A 253 -35.98 21.18 3.48
C LEU A 253 -35.87 19.76 4.05
N TRP A 254 -37.00 19.07 4.30
CA TRP A 254 -37.00 17.68 4.78
C TRP A 254 -36.40 16.70 3.78
N VAL A 255 -36.28 17.07 2.49
CA VAL A 255 -35.58 16.28 1.49
C VAL A 255 -34.11 16.05 1.86
N LEU A 256 -33.50 17.03 2.54
CA LEU A 256 -32.12 16.92 3.01
C LEU A 256 -31.95 15.84 4.10
N ALA A 257 -33.02 15.46 4.81
CA ALA A 257 -32.94 14.44 5.86
C ALA A 257 -32.56 13.04 5.30
N VAL A 258 -32.86 12.75 4.03
CA VAL A 258 -32.46 11.49 3.39
C VAL A 258 -30.97 11.44 3.08
N LEU A 259 -30.33 12.61 2.99
CA LEU A 259 -28.88 12.72 2.92
C LEU A 259 -28.22 12.54 4.30
N GLY A 260 -28.98 12.63 5.40
CA GLY A 260 -28.48 12.50 6.77
C GLY A 260 -27.55 11.29 7.02
N PRO A 261 -27.90 10.07 6.58
CA PRO A 261 -27.02 8.90 6.69
C PRO A 261 -25.67 9.12 5.99
N PHE A 262 -25.69 9.70 4.79
CA PHE A 262 -24.48 9.98 4.00
C PHE A 262 -23.70 11.20 4.53
N LEU A 263 -24.36 12.16 5.16
CA LEU A 263 -23.70 13.28 5.84
C LEU A 263 -22.93 12.81 7.07
N LEU A 264 -23.53 11.93 7.88
CA LEU A 264 -22.88 11.33 9.05
C LEU A 264 -21.71 10.44 8.63
N MET A 265 -21.96 9.54 7.68
CA MET A 265 -20.92 8.62 7.18
C MET A 265 -19.81 9.35 6.44
N GLY A 266 -20.15 10.30 5.56
CA GLY A 266 -19.19 11.13 4.87
C GLY A 266 -18.36 11.97 5.84
N GLY A 267 -18.98 12.54 6.88
CA GLY A 267 -18.27 13.27 7.94
C GLY A 267 -17.27 12.38 8.70
N TYR A 268 -17.68 11.18 9.09
CA TYR A 268 -16.80 10.20 9.74
C TYR A 268 -15.65 9.77 8.85
N ARG A 269 -15.91 9.51 7.56
CA ARG A 269 -14.89 9.09 6.59
C ARG A 269 -13.94 10.21 6.21
N ALA A 270 -14.43 11.44 6.09
CA ALA A 270 -13.63 12.64 5.88
C ALA A 270 -12.67 12.88 7.06
N TYR A 271 -13.14 12.64 8.28
CA TYR A 271 -12.32 12.76 9.49
C TYR A 271 -11.25 11.65 9.58
N SER A 272 -11.63 10.40 9.34
CA SER A 272 -10.73 9.24 9.46
C SER A 272 -9.72 9.11 8.31
N LYS A 273 -10.02 9.65 7.12
CA LYS A 273 -9.20 9.57 5.89
C LYS A 273 -8.89 8.15 5.39
N GLU A 274 -9.49 7.12 5.97
CA GLU A 274 -9.26 5.71 5.62
C GLU A 274 -9.60 5.42 4.15
N HIS A 275 -10.64 6.07 3.63
CA HIS A 275 -11.13 5.92 2.26
C HIS A 275 -10.10 6.30 1.18
N ILE A 276 -9.24 7.29 1.45
CA ILE A 276 -8.19 7.71 0.49
C ILE A 276 -7.24 6.54 0.24
N GLY A 277 -6.79 5.89 1.32
CA GLY A 277 -5.93 4.72 1.23
C GLY A 277 -6.60 3.53 0.54
N GLN A 278 -7.91 3.32 0.76
CA GLN A 278 -8.66 2.25 0.10
C GLN A 278 -8.77 2.47 -1.43
N ASN A 279 -9.02 3.71 -1.85
CA ASN A 279 -9.09 4.08 -3.27
C ASN A 279 -7.73 3.91 -3.95
N GLU A 280 -6.65 4.38 -3.31
CA GLU A 280 -5.29 4.19 -3.81
C GLU A 280 -4.95 2.69 -3.94
N ALA A 281 -5.27 1.89 -2.93
CA ALA A 281 -5.02 0.46 -2.94
C ALA A 281 -5.72 -0.24 -4.11
N LEU A 282 -6.99 0.10 -4.35
CA LEU A 282 -7.75 -0.50 -5.44
C LEU A 282 -7.18 -0.13 -6.81
N PHE A 283 -6.78 1.13 -6.98
CA PHE A 283 -6.15 1.58 -8.23
C PHE A 283 -4.81 0.89 -8.48
N ARG A 284 -4.02 0.65 -7.43
CA ARG A 284 -2.78 -0.12 -7.54
C ARG A 284 -3.04 -1.56 -7.91
N ASP A 285 -4.04 -2.20 -7.31
CA ASP A 285 -4.37 -3.57 -7.68
C ASP A 285 -4.78 -3.67 -9.17
N LEU A 286 -5.49 -2.66 -9.70
CA LEU A 286 -5.76 -2.54 -11.13
C LEU A 286 -4.46 -2.46 -11.94
N GLN A 287 -3.51 -1.62 -11.54
CA GLN A 287 -2.20 -1.52 -12.22
C GLN A 287 -1.41 -2.85 -12.18
N ARG A 288 -1.51 -3.60 -11.08
CA ARG A 288 -0.85 -4.91 -10.92
C ARG A 288 -1.47 -6.00 -11.79
N SER A 289 -2.75 -5.87 -12.16
CA SER A 289 -3.42 -6.80 -13.09
C SER A 289 -3.01 -6.60 -14.56
N GLY A 290 -2.17 -5.60 -14.86
CA GLY A 290 -1.67 -5.37 -16.21
C GLY A 290 -0.72 -6.47 -16.70
N ILE A 291 -0.56 -6.53 -18.02
CA ILE A 291 0.40 -7.39 -18.71
C ILE A 291 1.44 -6.50 -19.35
N PHE A 292 2.72 -6.74 -19.10
CA PHE A 292 3.79 -6.03 -19.80
C PHE A 292 5.02 -6.92 -20.03
N LEU A 293 5.74 -6.62 -21.10
CA LEU A 293 6.95 -7.32 -21.53
C LEU A 293 8.14 -6.36 -21.44
N ILE A 294 9.11 -6.68 -20.58
CA ILE A 294 10.44 -6.05 -20.61
C ILE A 294 11.27 -6.83 -21.62
N ARG A 295 11.75 -6.20 -22.69
CA ARG A 295 12.47 -6.89 -23.78
C ARG A 295 13.88 -6.34 -24.02
N ASN A 296 14.71 -7.14 -24.69
CA ASN A 296 16.08 -6.82 -25.09
C ASN A 296 16.98 -6.36 -23.93
N THR A 297 16.82 -6.94 -22.75
CA THR A 297 17.53 -6.53 -21.54
C THR A 297 18.55 -7.59 -21.14
N ARG A 298 19.67 -7.17 -20.51
CA ARG A 298 20.45 -8.09 -19.70
C ARG A 298 19.63 -8.43 -18.45
N ILE A 299 19.63 -9.68 -18.01
CA ILE A 299 18.90 -10.13 -16.82
C ILE A 299 19.89 -10.79 -15.87
N PHE A 300 20.12 -10.18 -14.71
CA PHE A 300 20.73 -10.87 -13.59
C PHE A 300 19.60 -11.49 -12.77
N THR A 301 19.60 -12.81 -12.62
CA THR A 301 18.47 -13.55 -12.03
C THR A 301 18.41 -13.49 -10.51
N GLY A 302 19.44 -12.96 -9.85
CA GLY A 302 19.55 -12.89 -8.38
C GLY A 302 20.31 -14.05 -7.74
N ASP A 303 20.36 -15.23 -8.39
CA ASP A 303 21.09 -16.40 -7.91
C ASP A 303 22.53 -16.50 -8.42
N GLY A 304 22.99 -15.45 -9.09
CA GLY A 304 24.28 -15.40 -9.78
C GLY A 304 24.16 -15.58 -11.29
N SER A 305 23.08 -16.18 -11.80
CA SER A 305 22.96 -16.40 -13.25
C SER A 305 22.73 -15.09 -14.01
N VAL A 306 23.23 -15.03 -15.23
CA VAL A 306 23.07 -13.87 -16.12
C VAL A 306 22.60 -14.34 -17.50
N ILE A 307 21.55 -13.69 -18.00
CA ILE A 307 21.07 -13.81 -19.37
C ILE A 307 21.48 -12.52 -20.08
N GLU A 308 22.46 -12.57 -20.97
CA GLU A 308 23.03 -11.37 -21.61
C GLU A 308 22.03 -10.60 -22.48
N ASN A 309 21.07 -11.31 -23.07
CA ASN A 309 19.96 -10.70 -23.80
C ASN A 309 18.71 -11.55 -23.61
N GLY A 310 17.70 -10.99 -22.96
CA GLY A 310 16.45 -11.67 -22.67
C GLY A 310 15.25 -10.76 -22.57
N SER A 311 14.09 -11.38 -22.36
CA SER A 311 12.83 -10.71 -22.13
C SER A 311 12.10 -11.32 -20.93
N VAL A 312 11.36 -10.52 -20.17
CA VAL A 312 10.58 -10.95 -19.01
C VAL A 312 9.13 -10.50 -19.20
N LEU A 313 8.21 -11.46 -19.20
CA LEU A 313 6.77 -11.21 -19.22
C LEU A 313 6.25 -11.15 -17.79
N VAL A 314 5.57 -10.06 -17.46
CA VAL A 314 4.88 -9.86 -16.19
C VAL A 314 3.38 -9.86 -16.43
N ARG A 315 2.65 -10.61 -15.60
CA ARG A 315 1.20 -10.76 -15.64
C ARG A 315 0.68 -10.90 -14.21
N ASP A 316 -0.40 -10.19 -13.89
CA ASP A 316 -1.09 -10.29 -12.59
C ASP A 316 -0.15 -10.18 -11.38
N GLY A 317 0.75 -9.19 -11.41
CA GLY A 317 1.67 -8.93 -10.32
C GLY A 317 2.88 -9.85 -10.24
N LYS A 318 3.01 -10.82 -11.17
CA LYS A 318 3.99 -11.90 -11.12
C LYS A 318 4.81 -12.04 -12.39
N ILE A 319 5.99 -12.62 -12.25
CA ILE A 319 6.82 -13.04 -13.38
C ILE A 319 6.17 -14.29 -14.00
N ASP A 320 5.60 -14.14 -15.19
CA ASP A 320 4.91 -15.22 -15.91
C ASP A 320 5.91 -16.12 -16.63
N GLU A 321 6.84 -15.51 -17.36
CA GLU A 321 7.85 -16.23 -18.14
C GLU A 321 9.09 -15.37 -18.41
N ILE A 322 10.24 -16.05 -18.57
CA ILE A 322 11.54 -15.45 -18.88
C ILE A 322 12.05 -16.11 -20.16
N PHE A 323 12.38 -15.30 -21.16
CA PHE A 323 12.81 -15.74 -22.47
C PHE A 323 14.30 -15.40 -22.66
N PRO A 324 15.19 -16.39 -22.86
CA PRO A 324 16.52 -16.15 -23.39
C PRO A 324 16.39 -15.68 -24.85
N GLY A 325 16.62 -14.39 -25.10
CA GLY A 325 16.39 -13.72 -26.38
C GLY A 325 15.06 -12.96 -26.47
N ALA A 326 14.47 -12.97 -27.67
CA ALA A 326 13.24 -12.23 -27.95
C ALA A 326 12.03 -12.92 -27.28
N GLY A 327 11.18 -12.11 -26.63
CA GLY A 327 9.90 -12.56 -26.11
C GLY A 327 8.83 -12.71 -27.20
N PRO A 328 7.59 -13.09 -26.81
CA PRO A 328 6.45 -13.14 -27.71
C PRO A 328 6.12 -11.76 -28.29
N ASP A 329 5.42 -11.76 -29.43
CA ASP A 329 4.88 -10.55 -30.05
C ASP A 329 3.91 -9.83 -29.09
N PRO A 330 4.25 -8.63 -28.59
CA PRO A 330 3.46 -7.92 -27.59
C PRO A 330 2.03 -7.63 -28.01
N GLU A 331 1.79 -7.41 -29.31
CA GLU A 331 0.44 -7.12 -29.82
C GLU A 331 -0.48 -8.33 -29.70
N LYS A 332 0.04 -9.54 -29.92
CA LYS A 332 -0.73 -10.79 -29.84
C LYS A 332 -1.11 -11.17 -28.41
N ILE A 333 -0.32 -10.74 -27.43
CA ILE A 333 -0.57 -11.00 -26.01
C ILE A 333 -1.12 -9.78 -25.27
N HIS A 334 -1.41 -8.70 -26.00
CA HIS A 334 -1.89 -7.42 -25.46
C HIS A 334 -1.02 -6.90 -24.29
N ALA A 335 0.30 -6.99 -24.43
CA ALA A 335 1.26 -6.59 -23.42
C ALA A 335 1.85 -5.20 -23.72
N ASP A 336 1.91 -4.34 -22.71
CA ASP A 336 2.68 -3.09 -22.78
C ASP A 336 4.17 -3.41 -22.92
N VAL A 337 4.88 -2.63 -23.72
CA VAL A 337 6.32 -2.86 -23.96
C VAL A 337 7.17 -1.94 -23.09
N VAL A 338 8.19 -2.51 -22.44
CA VAL A 338 9.28 -1.78 -21.79
C VAL A 338 10.59 -2.14 -22.48
N GLU A 339 11.26 -1.14 -23.05
CA GLU A 339 12.52 -1.35 -23.76
C GLU A 339 13.72 -1.35 -22.80
N GLY A 340 14.43 -2.49 -22.77
CA GLY A 340 15.58 -2.73 -21.92
C GLY A 340 16.93 -2.73 -22.65
N ALA A 341 16.99 -2.39 -23.93
CA ALA A 341 18.24 -2.29 -24.67
C ALA A 341 19.27 -1.39 -23.95
N GLY A 342 20.49 -1.90 -23.74
CA GLY A 342 21.56 -1.20 -23.01
C GLY A 342 21.41 -1.17 -21.49
N LYS A 343 20.37 -1.83 -20.95
CA LYS A 343 20.03 -1.85 -19.52
C LYS A 343 20.19 -3.25 -18.93
N THR A 344 20.24 -3.29 -17.60
CA THR A 344 20.26 -4.54 -16.84
C THR A 344 19.06 -4.60 -15.90
N LEU A 345 18.33 -5.70 -15.97
CA LEU A 345 17.21 -6.05 -15.10
C LEU A 345 17.74 -6.88 -13.93
N LEU A 346 17.41 -6.45 -12.72
CA LEU A 346 17.75 -7.04 -11.44
C LEU A 346 16.44 -7.42 -10.72
N PRO A 347 16.44 -8.40 -9.80
CA PRO A 347 15.44 -8.44 -8.76
C PRO A 347 15.46 -7.11 -8.00
N GLY A 348 14.32 -6.69 -7.46
CA GLY A 348 14.26 -5.56 -6.54
C GLY A 348 15.25 -5.75 -5.39
N LEU A 349 15.97 -4.68 -5.03
CA LEU A 349 17.00 -4.76 -4.01
C LEU A 349 16.36 -4.91 -2.63
N ILE A 350 17.11 -5.51 -1.71
CA ILE A 350 16.67 -5.80 -0.34
C ILE A 350 17.69 -5.21 0.63
N ASP A 351 17.20 -4.41 1.56
CA ASP A 351 17.98 -3.86 2.67
C ASP A 351 17.63 -4.59 3.97
N ALA A 352 18.53 -5.46 4.44
CA ALA A 352 18.28 -6.28 5.62
C ALA A 352 18.50 -5.55 6.96
N HIS A 353 18.86 -4.26 6.96
CA HIS A 353 19.16 -3.53 8.18
C HIS A 353 18.84 -2.05 8.00
N VAL A 354 17.68 -1.60 8.50
CA VAL A 354 17.28 -0.19 8.44
C VAL A 354 16.63 0.29 9.73
N HIS A 355 16.70 1.60 9.98
CA HIS A 355 15.94 2.32 10.98
C HIS A 355 15.11 3.42 10.30
N LEU A 356 13.82 3.19 10.15
CA LEU A 356 12.91 4.06 9.40
C LEU A 356 12.53 5.33 10.17
N SER A 357 12.63 5.32 11.50
CA SER A 357 12.27 6.48 12.33
C SER A 357 13.24 7.64 12.19
N SER A 358 14.49 7.35 11.80
CA SER A 358 15.59 8.31 11.78
C SER A 358 15.89 8.78 10.36
N PRO A 359 16.01 10.10 10.12
CA PRO A 359 16.15 10.64 8.76
C PRO A 359 17.57 10.51 8.16
N GLY A 360 18.53 9.93 8.89
CA GLY A 360 19.94 9.82 8.44
C GLY A 360 20.74 11.12 8.53
N GLY A 361 20.17 12.18 9.11
CA GLY A 361 20.79 13.50 9.19
C GLY A 361 20.12 14.42 10.21
N ILE A 362 20.53 15.68 10.20
CA ILE A 362 20.02 16.71 11.10
C ILE A 362 19.03 17.58 10.33
N SER A 363 17.80 17.69 10.82
CA SER A 363 16.78 18.55 10.22
C SER A 363 16.73 19.93 10.88
N THR A 364 16.46 20.95 10.07
CA THR A 364 16.07 22.29 10.52
C THR A 364 14.61 22.36 11.01
N SER A 365 13.84 21.28 10.88
CA SER A 365 12.44 21.18 11.26
C SER A 365 12.19 20.02 12.22
N THR A 366 11.52 20.29 13.34
CA THR A 366 11.15 19.24 14.30
C THR A 366 10.11 18.27 13.74
N ASP A 367 9.32 18.70 12.76
CA ASP A 367 8.29 17.89 12.11
C ASP A 367 8.86 16.68 11.35
N ASP A 368 10.13 16.73 10.96
CA ASP A 368 10.78 15.64 10.21
C ASP A 368 11.18 14.47 11.11
N TYR A 369 11.10 14.64 12.43
CA TYR A 369 11.29 13.60 13.42
C TYR A 369 9.96 12.96 13.89
N ASP A 370 8.82 13.43 13.39
CA ASP A 370 7.53 12.78 13.63
C ASP A 370 7.49 11.45 12.87
N VAL A 371 7.56 10.33 13.60
CA VAL A 371 7.56 8.95 13.05
C VAL A 371 6.36 8.66 12.16
N LYS A 372 5.23 9.36 12.33
CA LYS A 372 4.05 9.20 11.47
C LYS A 372 4.27 9.80 10.07
N LYS A 373 5.26 10.67 9.91
CA LYS A 373 5.70 11.29 8.64
C LYS A 373 7.03 10.72 8.16
N SER A 374 8.02 10.57 9.05
CA SER A 374 9.37 10.15 8.69
C SER A 374 9.43 8.70 8.22
N MET A 375 8.77 7.76 8.91
CA MET A 375 8.81 6.35 8.51
C MET A 375 8.15 6.09 7.14
N PRO A 376 6.96 6.64 6.81
CA PRO A 376 6.43 6.54 5.45
C PRO A 376 7.35 7.16 4.40
N HIS A 377 8.00 8.29 4.71
CA HIS A 377 8.96 8.93 3.80
C HIS A 377 10.19 8.05 3.56
N ALA A 378 10.75 7.45 4.61
CA ALA A 378 11.87 6.51 4.51
C ALA A 378 11.51 5.26 3.69
N ALA A 379 10.32 4.68 3.92
CA ALA A 379 9.84 3.54 3.12
C ALA A 379 9.63 3.89 1.63
N ALA A 380 9.18 5.12 1.35
CA ALA A 380 9.07 5.65 -0.01
C ALA A 380 10.46 5.90 -0.64
N ALA A 381 11.43 6.42 0.13
CA ALA A 381 12.80 6.64 -0.31
C ALA A 381 13.55 5.35 -0.65
N LEU A 382 13.34 4.29 0.13
CA LEU A 382 13.80 2.93 -0.18
C LEU A 382 13.26 2.48 -1.55
N LEU A 383 11.95 2.53 -1.74
CA LEU A 383 11.32 2.11 -3.01
C LEU A 383 11.72 2.99 -4.20
N TYR A 384 11.86 4.31 -4.00
CA TYR A 384 12.36 5.24 -5.01
C TYR A 384 13.75 4.86 -5.51
N SER A 385 14.56 4.29 -4.62
CA SER A 385 15.93 3.84 -4.87
C SER A 385 15.99 2.37 -5.31
N GLY A 386 14.86 1.75 -5.69
CA GLY A 386 14.84 0.36 -6.18
C GLY A 386 14.93 -0.71 -5.10
N VAL A 387 14.85 -0.33 -3.81
CA VAL A 387 14.73 -1.25 -2.68
C VAL A 387 13.27 -1.63 -2.50
N THR A 388 12.90 -2.87 -2.86
CA THR A 388 11.51 -3.33 -2.82
C THR A 388 11.15 -3.99 -1.50
N ALA A 389 12.12 -4.43 -0.71
CA ALA A 389 11.90 -4.95 0.64
C ALA A 389 12.99 -4.48 1.62
N ALA A 390 12.61 -4.27 2.88
CA ALA A 390 13.53 -3.88 3.92
C ALA A 390 13.19 -4.54 5.28
N ARG A 391 14.21 -4.80 6.10
CA ARG A 391 14.05 -5.28 7.48
C ARG A 391 14.37 -4.16 8.48
N SER A 392 13.35 -3.71 9.17
CA SER A 392 13.45 -2.72 10.26
C SER A 392 13.95 -3.38 11.54
N THR A 393 15.07 -2.88 12.08
CA THR A 393 15.85 -3.53 13.15
C THR A 393 15.99 -2.66 14.39
N GLY A 394 14.89 -2.11 14.90
CA GLY A 394 14.89 -1.35 16.16
C GLY A 394 13.90 -0.19 16.23
N ASP A 395 13.02 -0.05 15.23
CA ASP A 395 11.98 0.97 15.23
C ASP A 395 10.83 0.64 16.20
N GLY A 396 10.02 1.66 16.50
CA GLY A 396 8.85 1.54 17.37
C GLY A 396 7.84 0.50 16.87
N LEU A 397 7.39 -0.40 17.75
CA LEU A 397 6.54 -1.53 17.39
C LEU A 397 5.24 -1.12 16.70
N ASP A 398 4.49 -0.18 17.30
CA ASP A 398 3.15 0.14 16.83
C ASP A 398 3.15 0.89 15.49
N ASP A 399 4.06 1.85 15.32
CA ASP A 399 4.20 2.61 14.08
C ASP A 399 4.76 1.73 12.93
N SER A 400 5.70 0.82 13.23
CA SER A 400 6.21 -0.16 12.27
C SER A 400 5.12 -1.10 11.77
N ARG A 401 4.29 -1.62 12.69
CA ARG A 401 3.15 -2.48 12.34
C ARG A 401 2.14 -1.74 11.48
N ARG A 402 1.75 -0.52 11.90
CA ARG A 402 0.79 0.30 11.14
C ARG A 402 1.31 0.57 9.73
N LEU A 403 2.57 0.96 9.57
CA LEU A 403 3.14 1.25 8.26
C LEU A 403 3.25 -0.01 7.39
N ARG A 404 3.72 -1.14 7.95
CA ARG A 404 3.76 -2.43 7.25
C ARG A 404 2.37 -2.81 6.73
N ASP A 405 1.35 -2.72 7.57
CA ASP A 405 -0.01 -3.11 7.19
C ASP A 405 -0.57 -2.17 6.10
N GLN A 406 -0.27 -0.86 6.18
CA GLN A 406 -0.62 0.12 5.15
C GLN A 406 0.08 -0.13 3.81
N ILE A 407 1.33 -0.57 3.81
CA ILE A 407 2.05 -0.94 2.59
C ILE A 407 1.54 -2.27 2.03
N ALA A 408 1.34 -3.26 2.91
CA ALA A 408 0.88 -4.59 2.53
C ALA A 408 -0.51 -4.56 1.88
N ASN A 409 -1.44 -3.74 2.41
CA ASN A 409 -2.78 -3.57 1.87
C ASN A 409 -2.88 -2.57 0.71
N GLY A 410 -1.76 -1.94 0.31
CA GLY A 410 -1.72 -0.99 -0.80
C GLY A 410 -2.28 0.40 -0.50
N SER A 411 -2.55 0.75 0.76
CA SER A 411 -2.98 2.11 1.11
C SER A 411 -1.84 3.13 1.16
N LYS A 412 -0.59 2.67 1.32
CA LYS A 412 0.63 3.49 1.18
C LYS A 412 1.61 2.80 0.27
N LEU A 413 2.39 3.58 -0.47
CA LEU A 413 3.42 3.06 -1.36
C LEU A 413 4.77 3.21 -0.66
N GLY A 414 5.58 2.16 -0.70
CA GLY A 414 6.87 2.05 -0.03
C GLY A 414 7.38 0.62 -0.06
N ALA A 415 8.65 0.43 0.30
CA ALA A 415 9.26 -0.90 0.35
C ALA A 415 8.48 -1.83 1.30
N GLN A 416 8.39 -3.11 0.95
CA GLN A 416 7.79 -4.12 1.83
C GLN A 416 8.61 -4.22 3.12
N LEU A 417 7.94 -4.14 4.28
CA LEU A 417 8.62 -4.11 5.58
C LEU A 417 8.54 -5.46 6.30
N PHE A 418 9.69 -5.91 6.79
CA PHE A 418 9.83 -6.98 7.77
C PHE A 418 10.30 -6.34 9.08
N ILE A 419 9.57 -6.54 10.18
CA ILE A 419 9.80 -5.75 11.39
C ILE A 419 10.37 -6.63 12.51
N CYS A 420 11.45 -6.21 13.15
CA CYS A 420 11.93 -6.81 14.40
C CYS A 420 11.26 -6.17 15.62
N GLY A 421 10.87 -4.90 15.50
CA GLY A 421 10.36 -4.10 16.62
C GLY A 421 11.46 -3.74 17.62
N PRO A 422 11.15 -3.70 18.93
CA PRO A 422 12.04 -3.18 19.95
C PRO A 422 13.26 -4.09 20.18
N MET A 423 14.39 -3.48 20.50
CA MET A 423 15.68 -4.16 20.68
C MET A 423 15.84 -4.65 22.11
N PHE A 424 16.35 -5.88 22.27
CA PHE A 424 16.78 -6.41 23.57
C PHE A 424 18.17 -5.89 23.91
N THR A 425 18.29 -5.17 25.02
CA THR A 425 19.54 -4.55 25.48
C THR A 425 19.60 -4.49 27.02
N ALA A 426 20.73 -4.07 27.57
CA ALA A 426 20.87 -3.82 29.01
C ALA A 426 20.32 -2.44 29.41
N GLU A 427 20.03 -2.27 30.70
CA GLU A 427 19.94 -0.90 31.25
C GLU A 427 21.36 -0.33 31.29
N GLY A 428 21.57 0.94 30.91
CA GLY A 428 22.93 1.49 30.72
C GLY A 428 23.60 1.05 29.41
N GLY A 429 22.87 0.31 28.56
CA GLY A 429 23.38 -0.25 27.32
C GLY A 429 23.15 0.63 26.08
N HIS A 430 23.59 0.10 24.94
CA HIS A 430 23.29 0.67 23.62
C HIS A 430 21.77 0.81 23.43
N GLY A 431 21.33 1.94 22.90
CA GLY A 431 19.92 2.30 22.75
C GLY A 431 19.33 3.00 23.98
N THR A 432 19.56 2.49 25.20
CA THR A 432 19.10 3.17 26.42
C THR A 432 19.87 4.47 26.69
N GLU A 433 21.18 4.48 26.46
CA GLU A 433 22.00 5.66 26.72
C GLU A 433 21.75 6.82 25.75
N PHE A 434 21.29 6.51 24.52
CA PHE A 434 20.98 7.55 23.53
C PHE A 434 19.73 8.37 23.86
N ILE A 435 18.87 7.89 24.76
CA ILE A 435 17.60 8.54 25.11
C ILE A 435 17.60 9.19 26.49
N GLN A 436 18.72 9.15 27.23
CA GLN A 436 18.78 9.65 28.62
C GLN A 436 18.46 11.14 28.74
N ASN A 437 18.90 11.92 27.74
CA ASN A 437 18.72 13.37 27.69
C ASN A 437 17.31 13.80 27.24
N LEU A 438 16.42 12.86 26.89
CA LEU A 438 15.05 13.18 26.54
C LEU A 438 14.21 13.50 27.80
N PRO A 439 13.17 14.34 27.69
CA PRO A 439 12.20 14.53 28.77
C PRO A 439 11.62 13.20 29.23
N ALA A 440 11.40 13.02 30.54
CA ALA A 440 11.06 11.72 31.13
C ALA A 440 9.86 11.03 30.46
N THR A 441 8.78 11.78 30.20
CA THR A 441 7.57 11.25 29.53
C THR A 441 7.83 10.77 28.11
N VAL A 442 8.70 11.48 27.36
CA VAL A 442 9.11 11.10 26.00
C VAL A 442 10.04 9.89 26.06
N ARG A 443 11.00 9.89 26.98
CA ARG A 443 11.94 8.79 27.18
C ARG A 443 11.20 7.49 27.51
N ASP A 444 10.22 7.53 28.42
CA ASP A 444 9.44 6.35 28.80
C ASP A 444 8.60 5.83 27.62
N MET A 445 8.01 6.73 26.83
CA MET A 445 7.28 6.37 25.61
C MET A 445 8.20 5.71 24.57
N VAL A 446 9.37 6.30 24.29
CA VAL A 446 10.35 5.75 23.35
C VAL A 446 10.85 4.39 23.84
N LYS A 447 11.21 4.28 25.12
CA LYS A 447 11.67 3.02 25.73
C LYS A 447 10.61 1.93 25.60
N ALA A 448 9.34 2.23 25.86
CA ALA A 448 8.25 1.26 25.72
C ALA A 448 8.08 0.74 24.28
N GLN A 449 8.31 1.59 23.28
CA GLN A 449 8.13 1.25 21.86
C GLN A 449 9.36 0.61 21.21
N THR A 450 10.57 0.92 21.68
CA THR A 450 11.83 0.60 20.97
C THR A 450 12.81 -0.27 21.76
N ILE A 451 12.61 -0.46 23.06
CA ILE A 451 13.58 -1.12 23.94
C ILE A 451 12.94 -2.21 24.80
N ARG A 452 13.68 -3.30 25.04
CA ARG A 452 13.37 -4.38 25.98
C ARG A 452 14.59 -4.63 26.88
N THR A 453 14.42 -4.49 28.19
CA THR A 453 15.50 -4.69 29.19
C THR A 453 15.13 -5.78 30.21
N PRO A 454 14.95 -7.05 29.77
CA PRO A 454 14.54 -8.13 30.67
C PRO A 454 15.53 -8.31 31.83
N LYS A 455 15.04 -8.66 33.01
CA LYS A 455 15.86 -8.91 34.21
C LYS A 455 16.04 -10.39 34.52
N THR A 456 15.22 -11.26 33.93
CA THR A 456 15.29 -12.70 34.12
C THR A 456 15.13 -13.47 32.80
N PRO A 457 15.62 -14.72 32.72
CA PRO A 457 15.41 -15.59 31.57
C PRO A 457 13.93 -15.73 31.19
N GLU A 458 13.03 -15.91 32.15
CA GLU A 458 11.60 -16.06 31.85
C GLU A 458 10.97 -14.74 31.34
N GLU A 459 11.41 -13.60 31.85
CA GLU A 459 10.99 -12.31 31.30
C GLU A 459 11.45 -12.13 29.86
N ALA A 460 12.69 -12.48 29.53
CA ALA A 460 13.20 -12.46 28.17
C ALA A 460 12.33 -13.32 27.24
N ARG A 461 12.02 -14.56 27.64
CA ARG A 461 11.14 -15.46 26.87
C ARG A 461 9.73 -14.90 26.72
N ARG A 462 9.13 -14.39 27.81
CA ARG A 462 7.80 -13.79 27.77
C ARG A 462 7.73 -12.62 26.79
N GLN A 463 8.71 -11.73 26.81
CA GLN A 463 8.76 -10.58 25.89
C GLN A 463 8.89 -11.01 24.42
N VAL A 464 9.63 -12.08 24.11
CA VAL A 464 9.66 -12.64 22.76
C VAL A 464 8.28 -13.19 22.34
N ARG A 465 7.57 -13.89 23.22
CA ARG A 465 6.21 -14.38 22.95
C ARG A 465 5.21 -13.24 22.71
N GLU A 466 5.34 -12.14 23.45
CA GLU A 466 4.54 -10.93 23.25
C GLU A 466 4.82 -10.31 21.86
N LEU A 467 6.08 -10.22 21.44
CA LEU A 467 6.44 -9.73 20.11
C LEU A 467 5.92 -10.66 19.00
N LYS A 468 6.00 -11.98 19.20
CA LYS A 468 5.39 -12.95 18.27
C LYS A 468 3.88 -12.73 18.14
N ALA A 469 3.18 -12.53 19.25
CA ALA A 469 1.75 -12.24 19.26
C ALA A 469 1.43 -10.91 18.55
N ALA A 470 2.33 -9.92 18.63
CA ALA A 470 2.27 -8.68 17.87
C ALA A 470 2.63 -8.82 16.38
N ARG A 471 2.94 -10.04 15.92
CA ARG A 471 3.29 -10.38 14.53
C ARG A 471 4.56 -9.68 14.05
N VAL A 472 5.63 -9.67 14.84
CA VAL A 472 6.97 -9.31 14.32
C VAL A 472 7.50 -10.42 13.41
N ASP A 473 8.41 -10.07 12.51
CA ASP A 473 9.05 -10.95 11.53
C ASP A 473 10.44 -11.43 11.98
N GLY A 474 11.02 -10.81 13.01
CA GLY A 474 12.30 -11.18 13.62
C GLY A 474 12.46 -10.59 15.03
N ILE A 475 13.59 -10.86 15.66
CA ILE A 475 13.99 -10.30 16.95
C ILE A 475 15.35 -9.62 16.79
N LYS A 476 15.58 -8.49 17.46
CA LYS A 476 16.87 -7.79 17.48
C LYS A 476 17.42 -7.77 18.92
N ALA A 477 18.67 -8.17 19.10
CA ALA A 477 19.37 -8.08 20.38
C ALA A 477 20.71 -7.34 20.21
N ILE A 478 21.19 -6.72 21.29
CA ILE A 478 22.44 -5.97 21.30
C ILE A 478 23.45 -6.63 22.25
N LEU A 479 24.62 -6.96 21.70
CA LEU A 479 25.79 -7.45 22.43
C LEU A 479 26.96 -6.53 22.11
N GLU A 480 26.97 -5.33 22.67
CA GLU A 480 28.06 -4.36 22.49
C GLU A 480 28.33 -3.65 23.82
N ALA A 481 29.60 -3.44 24.13
CA ALA A 481 30.06 -2.73 25.33
C ALA A 481 30.50 -1.28 25.06
N GLY A 482 30.19 -0.76 23.87
CA GLY A 482 30.66 0.53 23.36
C GLY A 482 32.08 0.48 22.77
N TRP A 483 32.61 1.66 22.46
CA TRP A 483 33.80 1.85 21.63
C TRP A 483 34.97 2.49 22.40
N GLY A 484 34.78 2.77 23.70
CA GLY A 484 35.71 3.57 24.49
C GLY A 484 35.48 5.07 24.29
N ASP A 485 36.35 5.89 24.90
CA ASP A 485 36.41 7.35 24.71
C ASP A 485 35.06 8.10 24.91
N GLY A 486 34.36 7.74 25.99
CA GLY A 486 33.08 8.33 26.37
C GLY A 486 31.83 7.63 25.83
N MET A 487 31.96 6.58 25.02
CA MET A 487 30.87 5.66 24.67
C MET A 487 31.13 4.27 25.27
N LEU A 488 30.79 4.12 26.55
CA LEU A 488 30.81 2.85 27.26
C LEU A 488 29.37 2.42 27.51
N PHE A 489 29.05 1.16 27.20
CA PHE A 489 27.72 0.60 27.37
C PHE A 489 27.76 -0.64 28.24
N ASP A 490 26.73 -0.79 29.08
CA ASP A 490 26.47 -2.05 29.75
C ASP A 490 26.03 -3.08 28.71
N ARG A 491 26.71 -4.23 28.72
CA ARG A 491 26.42 -5.34 27.81
C ARG A 491 25.35 -6.22 28.42
N LEU A 492 24.38 -6.64 27.60
CA LEU A 492 23.33 -7.55 28.05
C LEU A 492 23.92 -8.89 28.49
N ASP A 493 23.46 -9.40 29.64
CA ASP A 493 23.89 -10.70 30.17
C ASP A 493 23.66 -11.81 29.14
N LEU A 494 24.70 -12.59 28.87
CA LEU A 494 24.69 -13.63 27.85
C LEU A 494 23.62 -14.71 28.13
N LEU A 495 23.30 -14.97 29.41
CA LEU A 495 22.20 -15.86 29.78
C LEU A 495 20.85 -15.32 29.31
N LEU A 496 20.65 -13.99 29.38
CA LEU A 496 19.43 -13.35 28.91
C LEU A 496 19.35 -13.39 27.38
N VAL A 497 20.46 -13.08 26.67
CA VAL A 497 20.48 -13.17 25.20
C VAL A 497 20.26 -14.60 24.72
N ARG A 498 20.87 -15.60 25.37
CA ARG A 498 20.59 -17.02 25.10
C ARG A 498 19.10 -17.34 25.29
N SER A 499 18.48 -16.82 26.35
CA SER A 499 17.04 -17.03 26.60
C SER A 499 16.16 -16.38 25.53
N VAL A 500 16.55 -15.20 25.04
CA VAL A 500 15.90 -14.55 23.87
C VAL A 500 16.03 -15.41 22.63
N ALA A 501 17.23 -15.91 22.33
CA ALA A 501 17.52 -16.72 21.15
C ALA A 501 16.75 -18.05 21.16
N GLU A 502 16.77 -18.77 22.29
CA GLU A 502 16.03 -20.03 22.48
C GLU A 502 14.53 -19.85 22.20
N GLU A 503 13.92 -18.82 22.77
CA GLU A 503 12.49 -18.57 22.55
C GLU A 503 12.21 -18.03 21.15
N ALA A 504 13.09 -17.20 20.56
CA ALA A 504 12.95 -16.76 19.18
C ALA A 504 12.90 -17.95 18.23
N HIS A 505 13.80 -18.93 18.41
CA HIS A 505 13.79 -20.19 17.66
C HIS A 505 12.53 -21.01 17.91
N ALA A 506 12.07 -21.13 19.17
CA ALA A 506 10.82 -21.82 19.49
C ALA A 506 9.59 -21.18 18.80
N GLN A 507 9.61 -19.85 18.62
CA GLN A 507 8.57 -19.08 17.93
C GLN A 507 8.78 -18.99 16.40
N ASN A 508 9.80 -19.67 15.87
CA ASN A 508 10.23 -19.60 14.48
C ASN A 508 10.50 -18.16 14.02
N LEU A 509 11.22 -17.37 14.82
CA LEU A 509 11.65 -16.01 14.47
C LEU A 509 13.19 -15.99 14.33
N PRO A 510 13.74 -15.36 13.28
CA PRO A 510 15.18 -15.11 13.17
C PRO A 510 15.64 -14.09 14.23
N LEU A 511 16.87 -14.26 14.72
CA LEU A 511 17.53 -13.32 15.63
C LEU A 511 18.63 -12.54 14.90
N ALA A 512 18.51 -11.22 14.85
CA ALA A 512 19.55 -10.30 14.42
C ALA A 512 20.32 -9.78 15.65
N THR A 513 21.64 -9.85 15.64
CA THR A 513 22.46 -9.39 16.77
C THR A 513 23.44 -8.31 16.35
N HIS A 514 23.34 -7.16 17.02
CA HIS A 514 24.32 -6.08 16.92
C HIS A 514 25.58 -6.46 17.70
N THR A 515 26.74 -6.33 17.05
CA THR A 515 28.06 -6.64 17.63
C THR A 515 29.06 -5.53 17.33
N GLY A 516 30.09 -5.36 18.18
CA GLY A 516 31.16 -4.38 17.95
C GLY A 516 32.55 -4.99 17.77
N ASP A 517 32.87 -6.05 18.52
CA ASP A 517 34.16 -6.76 18.45
C ASP A 517 34.04 -8.26 18.16
N ALA A 518 35.18 -8.95 18.04
CA ALA A 518 35.21 -10.37 17.73
C ALA A 518 34.64 -11.25 18.86
N ARG A 519 34.68 -10.79 20.11
CA ARG A 519 34.04 -11.48 21.25
C ARG A 519 32.52 -11.39 21.12
N ASP A 520 31.99 -10.22 20.77
CA ASP A 520 30.57 -10.03 20.49
C ASP A 520 30.07 -10.96 19.39
N VAL A 521 30.81 -11.07 18.28
CA VAL A 521 30.47 -12.01 17.20
C VAL A 521 30.54 -13.47 17.70
N THR A 522 31.56 -13.82 18.48
CA THR A 522 31.69 -15.18 19.05
C THR A 522 30.49 -15.54 19.91
N ASP A 523 30.10 -14.65 20.82
CA ASP A 523 28.98 -14.83 21.74
C ASP A 523 27.64 -14.89 20.99
N ALA A 524 27.44 -14.03 19.99
CA ALA A 524 26.25 -14.01 19.13
C ALA A 524 26.08 -15.33 18.34
N VAL A 525 27.16 -15.82 17.74
CA VAL A 525 27.18 -17.12 17.05
C VAL A 525 26.94 -18.26 18.06
N GLU A 526 27.41 -18.13 19.30
CA GLU A 526 27.17 -19.14 20.33
C GLU A 526 25.73 -19.24 20.80
N VAL A 527 25.05 -18.11 20.99
CA VAL A 527 23.63 -18.10 21.39
C VAL A 527 22.69 -18.46 20.24
N GLY A 528 23.20 -18.52 19.00
CA GLY A 528 22.46 -18.97 17.83
C GLY A 528 21.83 -17.86 17.01
N SER A 529 22.45 -16.69 16.93
CA SER A 529 21.98 -15.61 16.07
C SER A 529 21.87 -16.05 14.60
N THR A 530 20.82 -15.61 13.92
CA THR A 530 20.60 -15.88 12.49
C THR A 530 21.43 -14.92 11.61
N SER A 531 21.54 -13.66 12.01
CA SER A 531 22.39 -12.66 11.36
C SER A 531 23.19 -11.87 12.38
N ILE A 532 24.43 -11.54 12.01
CA ILE A 532 25.34 -10.68 12.75
C ILE A 532 25.41 -9.35 12.03
N GLU A 533 25.04 -8.29 12.74
CA GLU A 533 25.02 -6.92 12.23
C GLU A 533 26.30 -6.19 12.65
N HIS A 534 26.89 -5.43 11.74
CA HIS A 534 28.22 -4.79 11.82
C HIS A 534 29.42 -5.75 11.86
N GLY A 535 29.28 -6.91 12.52
CA GLY A 535 30.36 -7.85 12.70
C GLY A 535 31.40 -7.35 13.72
N SER A 536 32.67 -7.38 13.35
CA SER A 536 33.75 -6.79 14.15
C SER A 536 34.47 -5.71 13.36
N TRP A 537 34.44 -4.49 13.89
CA TRP A 537 35.16 -3.35 13.34
C TRP A 537 36.47 -3.08 14.10
N ARG A 538 36.69 -3.73 15.24
CA ARG A 538 37.91 -3.54 16.06
C ARG A 538 38.92 -4.65 15.80
N ASP A 539 38.45 -5.89 15.85
CA ASP A 539 39.29 -7.07 15.87
C ASP A 539 39.11 -7.90 14.60
N GLU A 540 40.13 -8.68 14.30
CA GLU A 540 40.03 -9.69 13.26
C GLU A 540 39.13 -10.84 13.71
N LEU A 541 38.20 -11.28 12.86
CA LEU A 541 37.38 -12.47 13.17
C LEU A 541 38.24 -13.73 13.06
N PRO A 542 38.37 -14.59 14.09
CA PRO A 542 39.16 -15.81 13.98
C PRO A 542 38.64 -16.76 12.88
N ASP A 543 39.53 -17.45 12.18
CA ASP A 543 39.11 -18.40 11.12
C ASP A 543 38.16 -19.49 11.65
N THR A 544 38.41 -19.96 12.88
CA THR A 544 37.56 -20.94 13.57
C THR A 544 36.13 -20.42 13.81
N LEU A 545 35.98 -19.10 14.00
CA LEU A 545 34.68 -18.45 14.13
C LEU A 545 33.98 -18.35 12.78
N LEU A 546 34.71 -17.99 11.71
CA LEU A 546 34.17 -17.97 10.35
C LEU A 546 33.68 -19.36 9.93
N GLU A 547 34.47 -20.42 10.17
CA GLU A 547 34.06 -21.81 9.92
C GLU A 547 32.80 -22.22 10.71
N ARG A 548 32.64 -21.69 11.93
CA ARG A 548 31.44 -21.92 12.73
C ARG A 548 30.22 -21.21 12.12
N MET A 549 30.37 -19.96 11.68
CA MET A 549 29.31 -19.22 10.98
C MET A 549 28.85 -19.95 9.72
N VAL A 550 29.80 -20.50 8.93
CA VAL A 550 29.48 -21.32 7.75
C VAL A 550 28.67 -22.56 8.13
N ARG A 551 29.14 -23.35 9.10
CA ARG A 551 28.46 -24.58 9.53
C ARG A 551 27.05 -24.34 10.06
N GLN A 552 26.83 -23.19 10.70
CA GLN A 552 25.54 -22.83 11.28
C GLN A 552 24.67 -22.00 10.33
N GLY A 553 25.19 -21.58 9.18
CA GLY A 553 24.46 -20.73 8.22
C GLY A 553 24.16 -19.33 8.75
N VAL A 554 25.03 -18.77 9.58
CA VAL A 554 24.87 -17.42 10.15
C VAL A 554 25.26 -16.38 9.11
N TYR A 555 24.37 -15.43 8.85
CA TYR A 555 24.62 -14.33 7.92
C TYR A 555 25.49 -13.25 8.54
N LEU A 556 26.35 -12.63 7.74
CA LEU A 556 27.09 -11.41 8.10
C LEU A 556 26.58 -10.21 7.28
N ASP A 557 26.21 -9.15 7.99
CA ASP A 557 25.99 -7.79 7.47
C ASP A 557 27.08 -6.85 8.05
N PRO A 558 28.07 -6.40 7.27
CA PRO A 558 29.18 -5.59 7.77
C PRO A 558 28.85 -4.09 7.90
N THR A 559 27.83 -3.57 7.20
CA THR A 559 27.44 -2.14 7.19
C THR A 559 28.61 -1.17 7.02
N LEU A 560 29.46 -1.37 6.01
CA LEU A 560 30.66 -0.56 5.77
C LEU A 560 30.35 0.94 5.63
N GLY A 561 29.17 1.26 5.10
CA GLY A 561 28.66 2.61 4.90
C GLY A 561 28.52 3.37 6.21
N VAL A 562 28.21 2.71 7.33
CA VAL A 562 28.14 3.36 8.65
C VAL A 562 29.53 3.78 9.11
N ALA A 563 30.52 2.88 9.00
CA ALA A 563 31.90 3.18 9.36
C ALA A 563 32.48 4.31 8.49
N GLU A 564 32.23 4.28 7.17
CA GLU A 564 32.59 5.38 6.26
C GLU A 564 31.89 6.69 6.64
N ALA A 565 30.58 6.64 6.89
CA ALA A 565 29.78 7.82 7.20
C ALA A 565 30.23 8.50 8.49
N TYR A 566 30.50 7.75 9.57
CA TYR A 566 31.05 8.32 10.80
C TYR A 566 32.45 8.89 10.61
N ALA A 567 33.32 8.20 9.84
CA ALA A 567 34.66 8.72 9.53
C ALA A 567 34.57 10.08 8.82
N GLN A 568 33.66 10.22 7.85
CA GLN A 568 33.40 11.47 7.15
C GLN A 568 32.78 12.54 8.06
N PHE A 569 31.76 12.18 8.82
CA PHE A 569 31.04 13.09 9.71
C PHE A 569 31.98 13.74 10.74
N PHE A 570 32.79 12.93 11.45
CA PHE A 570 33.77 13.43 12.40
C PHE A 570 34.95 14.15 11.73
N ALA A 571 35.21 13.91 10.44
CA ALA A 571 36.17 14.68 9.66
C ALA A 571 35.61 16.01 9.14
N GLY A 572 34.34 16.35 9.42
CA GLY A 572 33.70 17.55 8.89
C GLY A 572 33.37 17.47 7.40
N LYS A 573 33.26 16.25 6.86
CA LYS A 573 32.93 15.99 5.46
C LYS A 573 31.47 15.58 5.31
N ALA A 574 30.85 16.05 4.24
CA ALA A 574 29.45 15.79 3.93
C ALA A 574 29.28 15.33 2.47
N ASP A 575 30.25 14.59 1.94
CA ASP A 575 30.32 14.20 0.53
C ASP A 575 29.08 13.41 0.09
N ALA A 576 28.54 12.59 0.99
CA ALA A 576 27.29 11.84 0.80
C ALA A 576 26.10 12.74 0.41
N LEU A 577 26.06 13.99 0.89
CA LEU A 577 24.99 14.93 0.53
C LEU A 577 25.04 15.31 -0.96
N GLY A 578 26.19 15.21 -1.63
CA GLY A 578 26.32 15.53 -3.05
C GLY A 578 25.76 14.45 -4.00
N ASN A 579 25.44 13.26 -3.49
CA ASN A 579 24.93 12.17 -4.31
C ASN A 579 23.55 12.50 -4.91
N SER A 580 23.33 12.13 -6.18
CA SER A 580 22.10 12.47 -6.90
C SER A 580 20.84 11.81 -6.31
N LEU A 581 20.91 10.53 -5.93
CA LEU A 581 19.79 9.85 -5.29
C LEU A 581 19.49 10.44 -3.91
N VAL A 582 20.53 10.77 -3.14
CA VAL A 582 20.39 11.47 -1.84
C VAL A 582 19.64 12.79 -2.02
N GLN A 583 20.03 13.61 -3.00
CA GLN A 583 19.34 14.88 -3.30
C GLN A 583 17.88 14.70 -3.74
N GLN A 584 17.52 13.57 -4.33
CA GLN A 584 16.16 13.28 -4.81
C GLN A 584 15.22 12.82 -3.70
N VAL A 585 15.72 12.08 -2.70
CA VAL A 585 14.87 11.43 -1.68
C VAL A 585 14.96 12.05 -0.30
N VAL A 586 16.08 12.70 0.07
CA VAL A 586 16.24 13.28 1.39
C VAL A 586 15.55 14.64 1.44
N LEU A 587 14.81 14.90 2.53
CA LEU A 587 14.10 16.17 2.71
C LEU A 587 15.07 17.34 2.67
N GLY A 588 14.70 18.43 1.98
CA GLY A 588 15.55 19.62 1.87
C GLY A 588 15.95 20.23 3.22
N THR A 589 15.08 20.14 4.22
CA THR A 589 15.32 20.53 5.61
C THR A 589 16.40 19.68 6.30
N VAL A 590 16.44 18.37 6.00
CA VAL A 590 17.48 17.44 6.48
C VAL A 590 18.80 17.68 5.75
N LEU A 591 18.77 17.87 4.43
CA LEU A 591 19.97 18.19 3.63
C LEU A 591 20.63 19.48 4.12
N GLN A 592 19.83 20.53 4.30
CA GLN A 592 20.31 21.84 4.74
C GLN A 592 20.82 21.77 6.19
N GLY A 593 20.04 21.21 7.12
CA GLY A 593 20.44 21.12 8.53
C GLY A 593 21.70 20.29 8.74
N THR A 594 21.86 19.20 7.98
CA THR A 594 23.07 18.36 8.02
C THR A 594 24.27 19.13 7.48
N ARG A 595 24.12 19.85 6.36
CA ARG A 595 25.19 20.67 5.78
C ARG A 595 25.62 21.79 6.73
N ASP A 596 24.67 22.47 7.35
CA ASP A 596 24.93 23.55 8.31
C ASP A 596 25.65 23.02 9.55
N PHE A 597 25.24 21.84 10.06
CA PHE A 597 25.90 21.22 11.20
C PHE A 597 27.34 20.83 10.87
N VAL A 598 27.57 20.10 9.77
CA VAL A 598 28.90 19.63 9.39
C VAL A 598 29.84 20.80 9.11
N SER A 599 29.37 21.81 8.36
CA SER A 599 30.15 23.01 8.03
C SER A 599 30.46 23.91 9.24
N SER A 600 29.67 23.81 10.32
CA SER A 600 29.93 24.57 11.55
C SER A 600 31.18 24.12 12.31
N GLY A 601 31.73 22.94 11.99
CA GLY A 601 32.88 22.37 12.69
C GLY A 601 32.56 21.78 14.07
N LYS A 602 31.34 21.95 14.60
CA LYS A 602 30.95 21.50 15.95
C LYS A 602 31.03 19.99 16.15
N GLY A 603 30.90 19.21 15.09
CA GLY A 603 31.00 17.75 15.10
C GLY A 603 32.39 17.21 14.75
N VAL A 604 33.37 18.07 14.47
CA VAL A 604 34.70 17.64 14.01
C VAL A 604 35.52 17.09 15.18
N ASP A 605 35.97 15.86 15.04
CA ASP A 605 36.80 15.15 16.01
C ASP A 605 37.78 14.26 15.25
N ALA A 606 39.04 14.69 15.15
CA ALA A 606 40.05 14.00 14.35
C ALA A 606 40.39 12.60 14.90
N ALA A 607 40.30 12.41 16.23
CA ALA A 607 40.57 11.11 16.85
C ALA A 607 39.47 10.12 16.49
N LYS A 608 38.19 10.54 16.58
CA LYS A 608 37.06 9.72 16.13
C LYS A 608 37.06 9.47 14.63
N ALA A 609 37.39 10.46 13.82
CA ALA A 609 37.52 10.27 12.37
C ALA A 609 38.56 9.18 12.04
N ALA A 610 39.74 9.22 12.67
CA ALA A 610 40.78 8.20 12.48
C ALA A 610 40.37 6.82 13.02
N LEU A 611 39.66 6.78 14.15
CA LEU A 611 39.09 5.55 14.71
C LEU A 611 38.12 4.89 13.73
N PHE A 612 37.14 5.63 13.21
CA PHE A 612 36.15 5.09 12.26
C PHE A 612 36.76 4.77 10.89
N GLN A 613 37.81 5.48 10.47
CA GLN A 613 38.57 5.09 9.29
C GLN A 613 39.27 3.73 9.50
N SER A 614 39.85 3.51 10.67
CA SER A 614 40.47 2.22 11.01
C SER A 614 39.43 1.10 11.12
N ALA A 615 38.25 1.42 11.68
CA ALA A 615 37.10 0.54 11.75
C ALA A 615 36.62 0.10 10.35
N LEU A 616 36.54 1.03 9.40
CA LEU A 616 36.18 0.75 8.02
C LEU A 616 37.16 -0.24 7.37
N GLU A 617 38.47 -0.02 7.53
CA GLU A 617 39.48 -0.93 6.97
C GLU A 617 39.43 -2.32 7.62
N ARG A 618 39.21 -2.39 8.94
CA ARG A 618 39.01 -3.66 9.64
C ARG A 618 37.76 -4.39 9.15
N ALA A 619 36.64 -3.68 9.01
CA ALA A 619 35.38 -4.23 8.53
C ALA A 619 35.51 -4.74 7.08
N ARG A 620 36.20 -4.00 6.19
CA ARG A 620 36.54 -4.44 4.82
C ARG A 620 37.35 -5.74 4.82
N SER A 621 38.38 -5.82 5.65
CA SER A 621 39.21 -7.03 5.77
C SER A 621 38.40 -8.23 6.26
N ASN A 622 37.59 -8.05 7.30
CA ASN A 622 36.72 -9.11 7.84
C ASN A 622 35.65 -9.55 6.84
N LEU A 623 35.04 -8.63 6.09
CA LEU A 623 34.11 -8.94 5.00
C LEU A 623 34.78 -9.84 3.95
N LEU A 624 35.97 -9.46 3.47
CA LEU A 624 36.70 -10.24 2.46
C LEU A 624 37.07 -11.63 2.97
N ARG A 625 37.49 -11.74 4.23
CA ARG A 625 37.81 -13.02 4.88
C ARG A 625 36.58 -13.90 5.07
N ALA A 626 35.48 -13.33 5.55
CA ALA A 626 34.21 -14.04 5.71
C ALA A 626 33.69 -14.58 4.38
N TRP A 627 33.72 -13.78 3.32
CA TRP A 627 33.35 -14.23 1.97
C TRP A 627 34.22 -15.40 1.50
N LYS A 628 35.55 -15.27 1.60
CA LYS A 628 36.50 -16.33 1.19
C LYS A 628 36.32 -17.62 1.98
N ALA A 629 35.95 -17.52 3.26
CA ALA A 629 35.63 -18.67 4.10
C ALA A 629 34.27 -19.32 3.74
N GLY A 630 33.43 -18.65 2.94
CA GLY A 630 32.10 -19.14 2.54
C GLY A 630 30.96 -18.72 3.48
N VAL A 631 31.19 -17.72 4.35
CA VAL A 631 30.14 -17.19 5.23
C VAL A 631 29.03 -16.57 4.37
N PRO A 632 27.74 -16.90 4.63
CA PRO A 632 26.63 -16.25 3.96
C PRO A 632 26.64 -14.74 4.21
N LEU A 633 26.57 -13.95 3.15
CA LEU A 633 26.55 -12.48 3.25
C LEU A 633 25.17 -11.94 2.92
N VAL A 634 24.76 -10.90 3.64
CA VAL A 634 23.54 -10.13 3.39
C VAL A 634 23.86 -8.64 3.39
N MET A 635 23.13 -7.88 2.58
CA MET A 635 23.30 -6.43 2.51
C MET A 635 22.36 -5.73 3.50
N GLY A 636 22.90 -4.92 4.38
CA GLY A 636 22.17 -3.98 5.21
C GLY A 636 22.91 -2.65 5.29
N THR A 637 22.17 -1.55 5.46
CA THR A 637 22.79 -0.20 5.48
C THR A 637 22.90 0.39 6.86
N ASP A 638 22.04 -0.06 7.78
CA ASP A 638 21.74 0.62 9.03
C ASP A 638 21.33 2.10 8.79
N SER A 639 20.52 2.32 7.75
CA SER A 639 20.06 3.67 7.39
C SER A 639 19.33 4.32 8.55
N GLY A 640 19.61 5.60 8.80
CA GLY A 640 19.14 6.32 9.98
C GLY A 640 20.30 6.93 10.78
N ASN A 641 21.49 6.36 10.66
CA ASN A 641 22.74 6.94 11.16
C ASN A 641 23.13 8.22 10.40
N PRO A 642 23.94 9.12 11.00
CA PRO A 642 24.41 10.32 10.32
C PRO A 642 25.06 10.00 8.97
N LEU A 643 24.61 10.69 7.90
CA LEU A 643 25.03 10.50 6.50
C LEU A 643 24.67 9.14 5.89
N VAL A 644 23.86 8.32 6.55
CA VAL A 644 23.31 7.06 6.03
C VAL A 644 21.80 7.20 5.83
N PHE A 645 21.37 7.32 4.57
CA PHE A 645 20.01 7.67 4.19
C PHE A 645 19.22 6.46 3.64
N PRO A 646 17.94 6.29 4.01
CA PRO A 646 17.10 5.20 3.51
C PRO A 646 17.01 5.19 1.98
N GLY A 647 17.46 4.09 1.35
CA GLY A 647 17.50 3.93 -0.10
C GLY A 647 18.89 4.14 -0.70
N PRO A 648 19.37 5.39 -0.89
CA PRO A 648 20.65 5.67 -1.55
C PRO A 648 21.85 4.98 -0.92
N SER A 649 21.86 4.82 0.41
CA SER A 649 22.99 4.18 1.11
C SER A 649 23.17 2.70 0.75
N LEU A 650 22.15 2.00 0.25
CA LEU A 650 22.30 0.61 -0.19
C LEU A 650 23.18 0.52 -1.43
N HIS A 651 23.07 1.49 -2.34
CA HIS A 651 23.94 1.59 -3.51
C HIS A 651 25.38 1.92 -3.11
N ARG A 652 25.56 2.75 -2.09
CA ARG A 652 26.89 3.04 -1.56
C ARG A 652 27.51 1.81 -0.89
N GLU A 653 26.73 1.05 -0.15
CA GLU A 653 27.18 -0.21 0.46
C GLU A 653 27.65 -1.21 -0.61
N LEU A 654 26.88 -1.39 -1.69
CA LEU A 654 27.28 -2.20 -2.85
C LEU A 654 28.65 -1.75 -3.43
N GLN A 655 28.86 -0.44 -3.57
CA GLN A 655 30.14 0.11 -4.04
C GLN A 655 31.29 -0.17 -3.06
N LEU A 656 31.04 -0.04 -1.76
CA LEU A 656 32.04 -0.30 -0.71
C LEU A 656 32.46 -1.76 -0.68
N TRP A 657 31.53 -2.71 -0.90
CA TRP A 657 31.85 -4.13 -0.99
C TRP A 657 32.74 -4.44 -2.20
N VAL A 658 32.43 -3.86 -3.36
CA VAL A 658 33.27 -4.03 -4.56
C VAL A 658 34.65 -3.41 -4.36
N GLN A 659 34.73 -2.24 -3.73
CA GLN A 659 36.01 -1.61 -3.34
C GLN A 659 36.80 -2.47 -2.34
N ALA A 660 36.13 -3.23 -1.47
CA ALA A 660 36.75 -4.18 -0.55
C ALA A 660 37.24 -5.47 -1.24
N GLY A 661 37.00 -5.63 -2.54
CA GLY A 661 37.42 -6.79 -3.33
C GLY A 661 36.36 -7.89 -3.44
N ILE A 662 35.11 -7.64 -3.02
CA ILE A 662 34.00 -8.56 -3.26
C ILE A 662 33.56 -8.43 -4.73
N PRO A 663 33.40 -9.52 -5.48
CA PRO A 663 32.88 -9.45 -6.84
C PRO A 663 31.48 -8.82 -6.89
N ALA A 664 31.21 -7.95 -7.87
CA ALA A 664 29.91 -7.28 -8.03
C ALA A 664 28.72 -8.26 -8.03
N GLN A 665 28.88 -9.41 -8.68
CA GLN A 665 27.89 -10.49 -8.68
C GLN A 665 27.53 -10.96 -7.25
N VAL A 666 28.53 -11.13 -6.38
CA VAL A 666 28.33 -11.55 -4.97
C VAL A 666 27.64 -10.46 -4.17
N ALA A 667 28.05 -9.20 -4.35
CA ALA A 667 27.41 -8.06 -3.70
C ALA A 667 25.93 -7.92 -4.11
N LEU A 668 25.60 -8.12 -5.39
CA LEU A 668 24.22 -8.12 -5.88
C LEU A 668 23.41 -9.31 -5.33
N MET A 669 24.00 -10.51 -5.21
CA MET A 669 23.35 -11.66 -4.56
C MET A 669 23.02 -11.38 -3.09
N ALA A 670 23.93 -10.72 -2.37
CA ALA A 670 23.72 -10.30 -0.98
C ALA A 670 22.53 -9.34 -0.83
N ALA A 671 22.36 -8.41 -1.78
CA ALA A 671 21.25 -7.47 -1.84
C ALA A 671 19.99 -8.01 -2.53
N THR A 672 19.95 -9.29 -2.93
CA THR A 672 18.80 -9.91 -3.60
C THR A 672 18.49 -11.30 -3.02
N ALA A 673 18.97 -12.39 -3.62
CA ALA A 673 18.58 -13.74 -3.22
C ALA A 673 18.90 -14.07 -1.75
N ASN A 674 20.04 -13.60 -1.23
CA ASN A 674 20.42 -13.87 0.17
C ASN A 674 19.56 -13.06 1.14
N GLY A 675 19.28 -11.79 0.83
CA GLY A 675 18.32 -10.97 1.58
C GLY A 675 16.95 -11.63 1.63
N ALA A 676 16.44 -12.13 0.50
CA ALA A 676 15.16 -12.83 0.47
C ALA A 676 15.18 -14.11 1.32
N LYS A 677 16.26 -14.90 1.30
CA LYS A 677 16.40 -16.09 2.16
C LYS A 677 16.42 -15.73 3.65
N LEU A 678 17.14 -14.69 4.04
CA LEU A 678 17.16 -14.21 5.43
C LEU A 678 15.76 -13.80 5.89
N LEU A 679 15.00 -13.12 5.03
CA LEU A 679 13.62 -12.69 5.28
C LEU A 679 12.58 -13.79 5.05
N ARG A 680 13.01 -15.02 4.74
CA ARG A 680 12.14 -16.18 4.44
C ARG A 680 11.14 -15.91 3.31
N GLY A 681 11.57 -15.10 2.34
CA GLY A 681 10.84 -14.65 1.17
C GLY A 681 11.33 -15.26 -0.14
N GLU A 682 12.30 -16.18 -0.11
CA GLU A 682 12.99 -16.75 -1.29
C GLU A 682 12.10 -17.54 -2.25
N ASN A 683 10.88 -17.90 -1.82
CA ASN A 683 9.85 -18.52 -2.66
C ASN A 683 8.90 -17.49 -3.30
N ARG A 684 9.09 -16.19 -2.99
CA ARG A 684 8.22 -15.11 -3.44
C ARG A 684 8.97 -13.99 -4.16
N PHE A 685 10.14 -13.58 -3.68
CA PHE A 685 10.92 -12.47 -4.25
C PHE A 685 12.43 -12.69 -4.09
N GLY A 686 13.24 -11.75 -4.59
CA GLY A 686 14.71 -11.78 -4.50
C GLY A 686 15.41 -12.53 -5.64
N THR A 687 14.66 -13.16 -6.54
CA THR A 687 15.18 -13.70 -7.81
C THR A 687 14.19 -13.49 -8.94
N ILE A 688 14.65 -13.47 -10.18
CA ILE A 688 13.81 -13.42 -11.37
C ILE A 688 13.56 -14.86 -11.83
N ARG A 689 12.45 -15.45 -11.35
CA ARG A 689 11.99 -16.80 -11.72
C ARG A 689 10.47 -16.81 -11.91
N LYS A 690 9.98 -17.72 -12.75
CA LYS A 690 8.53 -17.90 -12.99
C LYS A 690 7.75 -18.09 -11.67
N GLY A 691 6.62 -17.41 -11.55
CA GLY A 691 5.70 -17.46 -10.40
C GLY A 691 6.04 -16.52 -9.24
N MET A 692 7.24 -15.92 -9.25
CA MET A 692 7.65 -14.95 -8.23
C MET A 692 6.92 -13.62 -8.39
N ASP A 693 6.80 -12.89 -7.29
CA ASP A 693 6.31 -11.52 -7.27
C ASP A 693 7.21 -10.65 -8.18
N ALA A 694 6.61 -9.83 -9.04
CA ALA A 694 7.35 -8.97 -9.95
C ALA A 694 7.89 -7.73 -9.20
N ASP A 695 8.87 -7.97 -8.33
CA ASP A 695 9.70 -6.97 -7.67
C ASP A 695 11.00 -6.84 -8.46
N LEU A 696 11.10 -5.83 -9.32
CA LEU A 696 12.15 -5.71 -10.33
C LEU A 696 12.76 -4.32 -10.34
N LEU A 697 14.04 -4.25 -10.69
CA LEU A 697 14.80 -3.02 -10.85
C LEU A 697 15.49 -3.03 -12.22
N LEU A 698 15.20 -2.05 -13.06
CA LEU A 698 15.87 -1.86 -14.35
C LEU A 698 16.81 -0.65 -14.25
N VAL A 699 18.08 -0.86 -14.56
CA VAL A 699 19.13 0.16 -14.46
C VAL A 699 19.89 0.33 -15.78
N ASP A 700 20.34 1.56 -16.06
CA ASP A 700 21.13 1.89 -17.24
C ASP A 700 22.60 1.42 -17.08
N GLY A 701 23.05 0.56 -18.01
CA GLY A 701 24.40 -0.01 -18.02
C GLY A 701 24.50 -1.42 -17.40
N ASN A 702 25.72 -1.84 -17.09
CA ASN A 702 26.02 -3.17 -16.55
C ASN A 702 26.55 -3.10 -15.09
N PRO A 703 25.74 -3.39 -14.06
CA PRO A 703 26.17 -3.38 -12.66
C PRO A 703 27.19 -4.48 -12.31
N LEU A 704 27.41 -5.47 -13.19
CA LEU A 704 28.44 -6.49 -13.01
C LEU A 704 29.84 -5.99 -13.40
N GLU A 705 29.92 -4.94 -14.22
CA GLU A 705 31.18 -4.28 -14.62
C GLU A 705 31.41 -2.97 -13.85
N ASP A 706 30.34 -2.18 -13.68
CA ASP A 706 30.34 -0.92 -12.93
C ASP A 706 29.18 -0.94 -11.93
N ILE A 707 29.46 -1.28 -10.68
CA ILE A 707 28.44 -1.40 -9.64
C ILE A 707 27.69 -0.08 -9.36
N SER A 708 28.27 1.08 -9.71
CA SER A 708 27.57 2.37 -9.62
C SER A 708 26.38 2.49 -10.59
N ALA A 709 26.30 1.61 -11.60
CA ALA A 709 25.14 1.48 -12.48
C ALA A 709 23.83 1.26 -11.72
N THR A 710 23.89 0.66 -10.53
CA THR A 710 22.69 0.45 -9.71
C THR A 710 21.98 1.75 -9.34
N GLU A 711 22.66 2.90 -9.32
CA GLU A 711 22.05 4.20 -9.04
C GLU A 711 21.31 4.81 -10.26
N ARG A 712 21.61 4.32 -11.47
CA ARG A 712 21.04 4.83 -12.74
C ARG A 712 19.71 4.15 -13.03
N ILE A 713 18.74 4.38 -12.15
CA ILE A 713 17.45 3.67 -12.13
C ILE A 713 16.52 4.17 -13.23
N SER A 714 16.19 3.31 -14.19
CA SER A 714 15.23 3.61 -15.27
C SER A 714 13.81 3.21 -14.91
N LEU A 715 13.62 2.09 -14.20
CA LEU A 715 12.30 1.59 -13.78
C LEU A 715 12.40 0.80 -12.47
N VAL A 716 11.44 1.03 -11.58
CA VAL A 716 11.16 0.19 -10.41
C VAL A 716 9.81 -0.46 -10.61
N VAL A 717 9.73 -1.78 -10.41
CA VAL A 717 8.48 -2.53 -10.39
C VAL A 717 8.31 -3.11 -8.99
N PHE A 718 7.14 -2.91 -8.38
CA PHE A 718 6.83 -3.45 -7.06
C PHE A 718 5.50 -4.22 -7.12
N LYS A 719 5.55 -5.53 -6.87
CA LYS A 719 4.42 -6.45 -7.01
C LYS A 719 3.72 -6.33 -8.38
N GLY A 720 4.50 -6.12 -9.44
CA GLY A 720 4.06 -5.91 -10.82
C GLY A 720 3.50 -4.52 -11.14
N GLU A 721 3.46 -3.59 -10.19
CA GLU A 721 3.14 -2.19 -10.46
C GLU A 721 4.40 -1.46 -10.93
N ARG A 722 4.34 -0.82 -12.12
CA ARG A 722 5.42 0.08 -12.59
C ARG A 722 5.35 1.39 -11.81
N ILE A 723 6.34 1.61 -10.95
CA ILE A 723 6.33 2.72 -10.00
C ILE A 723 6.72 4.03 -10.69
N ARG A 724 5.80 5.00 -10.66
CA ARG A 724 6.12 6.40 -10.97
C ARG A 724 6.89 7.00 -9.81
N ARG A 725 8.22 6.95 -9.87
CA ARG A 725 9.13 7.38 -8.80
C ARG A 725 8.79 8.76 -8.21
N ALA A 726 8.44 9.75 -9.04
CA ALA A 726 8.06 11.09 -8.57
C ALA A 726 6.81 11.11 -7.69
N ALA A 727 5.83 10.22 -7.95
CA ALA A 727 4.57 10.16 -7.21
C ALA A 727 4.71 9.60 -5.78
N LEU A 728 5.87 9.02 -5.43
CA LEU A 728 6.14 8.49 -4.09
C LEU A 728 6.14 9.56 -2.99
N PHE A 729 6.43 10.82 -3.36
CA PHE A 729 6.53 11.94 -2.42
C PHE A 729 5.44 13.01 -2.63
N GLU A 730 4.58 12.85 -3.63
CA GLU A 730 3.47 13.78 -3.90
C GLU A 730 2.43 13.69 -2.76
N ARG A 731 2.25 14.80 -2.03
CA ARG A 731 1.38 14.92 -0.85
C ARG A 731 -0.04 15.35 -1.17
#